data_AF-A0AAU4VDM5-F1
#
_entry.id   AF-A0AAU4VDM5-F1
#
_cell.length_a   1.000
_cell.length_b   1.000
_cell.length_c   1.000
_cell.angle_alpha   90.00
_cell.angle_beta   90.00
_cell.angle_gamma   90.00
#
_symmetry.space_group_name_H-M   'P 1'
#
loop_
_entity.id
_entity.type
_entity.pdbx_description
1 polymer ?
#
loop_
_entity_poly.entity_id
_entity_poly.type
_entity_poly.pdbx_seq_one_letter_code
_entity_poly.pdbx_strand_id
1 'polypeptide(L)'
;MTYYAAPPGPRDAARRREAQLHSYLNAASRTVDRHPYPGLAEGPGPFPLAEVYVRQLAEDQHFSEDRDRSNADSPDVASLPVPAEAIFAGGGRIRVVLAAAGGGKSVLLRRYLATEAGFWMADGRIDRADPAIPVLIRATALAGMPLLAQGLAQAAIEELGPYGLRETPTSEFFGEQPAPQVPWLVMVDGLDEIPDRATRVALLERLAREADQELSPYRFVVATRPLPAGELDRLGPGAERFELQPFSAADMWKYARGCFRDLPEVERQVSAFAAGLRQSGLNGLARTPLVAFMLCQLYAADPARPLPDGRAGAYQSFVELVYEQNTHKGIRRTHDEVTRALKDRHQIPRDQRAAEQAAHRVQEDLPQLIDHLAYERINGNTALAVDILASQLNVQRPEKVNPVLWNAFLGDLLRPTGLLAERSGDLDFLHQTLLEYHAARHATRDEQARAALLERLFQRRRDDVGHDLDQPSYLGFLLDGLLSPADDLAEATIRALEELAASDQRVAWELFVKQVRLRTKLPHDLTACHLVALAHNPALSVNRLLAASTLAMVPGYQARGAALLVHFTQDSSLSVSDRVRAARLLAEVDGHRSQGTQLLVDLLADRSLDFWLRLDAGYHLAAMRERRDDVVRLFAPLVGAAKTPSRQVTHAALLAAFGEESAIALLLRLANDPTIGIRDRVDAGRALARLGDERAASILVTLADYDDPEGDIQGHMRAARALALLPRYRAKAAAALIKIATDTTVWDNRTRVDAAVALASLDGYRARGAELLTVLAEGESIGRYARGQARQSLTRLRDVAVEGRRDVY
;
A
#
# COMPACT_ATOMS: atom_id res chain seq x y z
N MET A 1 -48.47 -1.87 -34.97
CA MET A 1 -48.04 -3.13 -34.32
C MET A 1 -46.57 -3.00 -33.98
N THR A 2 -46.28 -2.51 -32.79
CA THR A 2 -44.92 -2.41 -32.26
C THR A 2 -44.64 -3.74 -31.54
N TYR A 3 -43.79 -4.59 -32.11
CA TYR A 3 -43.35 -5.82 -31.46
C TYR A 3 -42.51 -5.44 -30.23
N TYR A 4 -43.10 -5.53 -29.04
CA TYR A 4 -42.33 -5.65 -27.80
C TYR A 4 -41.66 -7.02 -27.83
N ALA A 5 -40.35 -7.04 -28.04
CA ALA A 5 -39.56 -8.24 -27.82
C ALA A 5 -39.76 -8.66 -26.36
N ALA A 6 -40.25 -9.88 -26.13
CA ALA A 6 -40.41 -10.42 -24.79
C ALA A 6 -39.04 -10.41 -24.08
N PRO A 7 -38.98 -10.07 -22.78
CA PRO A 7 -37.74 -10.11 -22.02
C PRO A 7 -37.14 -11.54 -22.10
N PRO A 8 -35.81 -11.66 -22.19
CA PRO A 8 -35.14 -12.95 -22.34
C PRO A 8 -35.50 -13.87 -21.16
N GLY A 9 -35.74 -15.15 -21.46
CA GLY A 9 -36.05 -16.14 -20.43
C GLY A 9 -34.87 -16.35 -19.46
N PRO A 10 -35.11 -16.89 -18.24
CA PRO A 10 -34.09 -17.03 -17.19
C PRO A 10 -32.86 -17.85 -17.61
N ARG A 11 -33.00 -18.77 -18.57
CA ARG A 11 -31.88 -19.55 -19.14
C ARG A 11 -30.96 -18.74 -20.06
N ASP A 12 -31.51 -17.77 -20.80
CA ASP A 12 -30.73 -16.92 -21.71
C ASP A 12 -29.97 -15.83 -20.92
N ALA A 13 -30.57 -15.32 -19.84
CA ALA A 13 -29.89 -14.40 -18.92
C ALA A 13 -28.69 -15.05 -18.23
N ALA A 14 -28.82 -16.30 -17.75
CA ALA A 14 -27.72 -17.04 -17.12
C ALA A 14 -26.56 -17.30 -18.10
N ARG A 15 -26.85 -17.70 -19.34
CA ARG A 15 -25.83 -17.92 -20.39
C ARG A 15 -25.10 -16.63 -20.77
N ARG A 16 -25.82 -15.52 -20.91
CA ARG A 16 -25.23 -14.21 -21.19
C ARG A 16 -24.28 -13.79 -20.07
N ARG A 17 -24.68 -14.01 -18.82
CA ARG A 17 -23.86 -13.67 -17.64
C ARG A 17 -22.59 -14.50 -17.56
N GLU A 18 -22.67 -15.80 -17.85
CA GLU A 18 -21.51 -16.69 -17.93
C GLU A 18 -20.53 -16.25 -19.02
N ALA A 19 -21.05 -15.86 -20.20
CA ALA A 19 -20.23 -15.30 -21.28
C ALA A 19 -19.57 -13.97 -20.90
N GLN A 20 -20.30 -13.07 -20.22
CA GLN A 20 -19.75 -11.81 -19.69
C GLN A 20 -18.63 -12.08 -18.67
N LEU A 21 -18.82 -13.02 -17.75
CA LEU A 21 -17.82 -13.38 -16.75
C LEU A 21 -16.56 -13.99 -17.39
N HIS A 22 -16.73 -14.89 -18.36
CA HIS A 22 -15.60 -15.46 -19.08
C HIS A 22 -14.83 -14.40 -19.89
N SER A 23 -15.54 -13.50 -20.58
CA SER A 23 -14.95 -12.35 -21.29
C SER A 23 -14.16 -11.45 -20.34
N TYR A 24 -14.75 -11.13 -19.18
CA TYR A 24 -14.13 -10.32 -18.13
C TYR A 24 -12.84 -10.96 -17.60
N LEU A 25 -12.90 -12.22 -17.17
CA LEU A 25 -11.76 -12.93 -16.58
C LEU A 25 -10.63 -13.12 -17.59
N ASN A 26 -10.94 -13.44 -18.85
CA ASN A 26 -9.93 -13.54 -19.90
C ASN A 26 -9.21 -12.21 -20.12
N ALA A 27 -9.95 -11.09 -20.22
CA ALA A 27 -9.35 -9.77 -20.38
C ALA A 27 -8.53 -9.36 -19.14
N ALA A 28 -9.05 -9.59 -17.94
CA ALA A 28 -8.36 -9.32 -16.67
C ALA A 28 -7.05 -10.10 -16.53
N SER A 29 -7.02 -11.38 -16.93
CA SER A 29 -5.82 -12.23 -16.84
C SER A 29 -4.64 -11.73 -17.68
N ARG A 30 -4.91 -10.99 -18.75
CA ARG A 30 -3.91 -10.44 -19.69
C ARG A 30 -3.36 -9.08 -19.26
N THR A 31 -3.86 -8.50 -18.17
CA THR A 31 -3.42 -7.17 -17.72
C THR A 31 -1.96 -7.14 -17.25
N VAL A 32 -1.36 -8.28 -16.92
CA VAL A 32 0.08 -8.40 -16.59
C VAL A 32 1.02 -8.38 -17.80
N ASP A 33 0.48 -8.56 -19.01
CA ASP A 33 1.27 -8.57 -20.25
C ASP A 33 1.76 -7.16 -20.61
N ARG A 34 1.15 -6.12 -20.03
CA ARG A 34 1.60 -4.73 -20.13
C ARG A 34 2.04 -4.21 -18.77
N HIS A 35 3.10 -3.41 -18.76
CA HIS A 35 3.52 -2.72 -17.56
C HIS A 35 2.39 -1.76 -17.08
N PRO A 36 2.19 -1.53 -15.77
CA PRO A 36 1.18 -0.59 -15.24
C PRO A 36 1.31 0.84 -15.78
N TYR A 37 2.49 1.17 -16.30
CA TYR A 37 2.78 2.43 -16.98
C TYR A 37 3.19 2.14 -18.43
N PRO A 38 2.24 1.77 -19.32
CA PRO A 38 2.56 1.41 -20.71
C PRO A 38 3.25 2.58 -21.44
N GLY A 39 2.84 3.82 -21.13
CA GLY A 39 3.46 5.03 -21.68
C GLY A 39 4.95 5.22 -21.34
N LEU A 40 5.40 4.72 -20.18
CA LEU A 40 6.76 4.82 -19.66
C LEU A 40 7.67 3.65 -20.05
N ALA A 41 7.09 2.55 -20.53
CA ALA A 41 7.80 1.27 -20.65
C ALA A 41 8.05 0.86 -22.12
N GLU A 42 7.31 1.37 -23.11
CA GLU A 42 7.25 0.84 -24.50
C GLU A 42 8.54 0.91 -25.37
N GLY A 43 9.72 1.23 -24.82
CA GLY A 43 11.00 1.23 -25.54
C GLY A 43 11.51 -0.15 -26.01
N PRO A 44 12.69 -0.26 -26.62
CA PRO A 44 13.39 -1.54 -26.75
C PRO A 44 13.93 -1.94 -25.36
N GLY A 45 13.06 -2.54 -24.52
CA GLY A 45 13.40 -2.99 -23.17
C GLY A 45 12.35 -2.85 -22.05
N PRO A 46 11.01 -2.76 -22.25
CA PRO A 46 10.08 -2.92 -21.14
C PRO A 46 10.26 -4.31 -20.60
N PHE A 47 10.52 -4.39 -19.31
CA PHE A 47 10.40 -5.64 -18.62
C PHE A 47 8.90 -5.85 -18.31
N PRO A 48 8.25 -6.90 -18.85
CA PRO A 48 6.91 -7.29 -18.45
C PRO A 48 6.78 -7.32 -16.93
N LEU A 49 5.67 -6.81 -16.40
CA LEU A 49 5.46 -6.77 -14.94
C LEU A 49 5.58 -8.17 -14.32
N ALA A 50 5.11 -9.19 -15.05
CA ALA A 50 5.21 -10.58 -14.63
C ALA A 50 6.66 -11.05 -14.35
N GLU A 51 7.65 -10.46 -15.03
CA GLU A 51 9.04 -10.91 -15.02
C GLU A 51 9.89 -10.20 -13.95
N VAL A 52 9.56 -8.95 -13.60
CA VAL A 52 10.30 -8.16 -12.61
C VAL A 52 9.55 -7.93 -11.31
N TYR A 53 8.31 -8.42 -11.20
CA TYR A 53 7.56 -8.28 -9.96
C TYR A 53 8.28 -8.95 -8.79
N VAL A 54 8.55 -8.16 -7.76
CA VAL A 54 9.08 -8.64 -6.48
C VAL A 54 7.97 -8.51 -5.44
N ARG A 55 7.70 -9.61 -4.72
CA ARG A 55 6.67 -9.67 -3.68
C ARG A 55 7.08 -8.81 -2.50
N GLN A 56 6.29 -7.79 -2.19
CA GLN A 56 6.46 -6.97 -1.01
C GLN A 56 5.84 -7.64 0.23
N LEU A 57 6.26 -7.20 1.40
CA LEU A 57 5.65 -7.58 2.68
C LEU A 57 4.66 -6.50 3.13
N ALA A 58 3.69 -6.87 3.94
CA ALA A 58 2.73 -5.98 4.58
C ALA A 58 2.69 -6.23 6.10
N GLU A 59 2.55 -5.17 6.88
CA GLU A 59 2.44 -5.20 8.34
C GLU A 59 1.06 -4.70 8.78
N ASP A 60 0.43 -5.37 9.75
CA ASP A 60 -0.87 -4.96 10.30
C ASP A 60 -0.70 -3.82 11.32
N GLN A 61 -1.43 -2.72 11.12
CA GLN A 61 -1.36 -1.54 11.99
C GLN A 61 -2.23 -1.62 13.25
N HIS A 62 -3.28 -2.47 13.30
CA HIS A 62 -4.20 -2.55 14.46
C HIS A 62 -3.50 -2.98 15.76
N PHE A 63 -2.41 -3.73 15.68
CA PHE A 63 -1.64 -4.20 16.84
C PHE A 63 -0.62 -3.18 17.39
N SER A 64 -0.50 -2.01 16.76
CA SER A 64 0.47 -0.98 17.18
C SER A 64 -0.14 0.08 18.10
N GLU A 65 -1.42 0.43 17.93
CA GLU A 65 -2.10 1.49 18.71
C GLU A 65 -2.64 1.00 20.07
N ASP A 66 -3.04 -0.27 20.18
CA ASP A 66 -3.55 -0.87 21.44
C ASP A 66 -2.44 -1.19 22.47
N ARG A 67 -1.16 -0.97 22.15
CA ARG A 67 -0.06 -1.11 23.13
C ARG A 67 -0.09 -0.04 24.23
N ASP A 68 -0.77 1.08 24.00
CA ASP A 68 -0.78 2.21 24.93
C ASP A 68 -1.85 2.11 26.03
N ARG A 69 -2.75 1.11 26.00
CA ARG A 69 -3.82 1.00 27.01
C ARG A 69 -4.07 -0.45 27.44
N SER A 70 -3.45 -0.83 28.57
CA SER A 70 -3.87 -1.90 29.50
C SER A 70 -3.57 -3.38 29.16
N ASN A 71 -2.28 -3.77 29.18
CA ASN A 71 -1.74 -4.97 29.87
C ASN A 71 -0.29 -5.20 29.42
N ALA A 72 0.68 -4.86 30.28
CA ALA A 72 2.10 -4.88 29.95
C ALA A 72 2.80 -6.25 30.06
N ASP A 73 2.10 -7.33 30.41
CA ASP A 73 2.77 -8.58 30.85
C ASP A 73 2.75 -9.76 29.86
N SER A 74 2.27 -9.59 28.63
CA SER A 74 2.55 -10.56 27.54
C SER A 74 2.30 -9.93 26.17
N PRO A 75 3.34 -9.72 25.34
CA PRO A 75 3.12 -9.38 23.95
C PRO A 75 2.60 -10.63 23.22
N ASP A 76 1.39 -10.52 22.65
CA ASP A 76 0.86 -11.52 21.72
C ASP A 76 1.78 -11.60 20.48
N VAL A 77 1.99 -12.79 19.93
CA VAL A 77 2.91 -13.11 18.81
C VAL A 77 2.38 -12.55 17.47
N ALA A 78 1.81 -11.33 17.47
CA ALA A 78 0.79 -10.87 16.52
C ALA A 78 1.24 -9.76 15.55
N SER A 79 2.54 -9.57 15.29
CA SER A 79 3.01 -8.54 14.33
C SER A 79 4.12 -9.02 13.41
N LEU A 80 3.97 -10.23 12.85
CA LEU A 80 4.88 -10.70 11.80
C LEU A 80 4.41 -10.15 10.44
N PRO A 81 5.30 -9.52 9.65
CA PRO A 81 5.05 -9.12 8.27
C PRO A 81 4.63 -10.32 7.45
N VAL A 82 3.56 -10.16 6.69
CA VAL A 82 3.03 -11.18 5.79
C VAL A 82 3.32 -10.80 4.34
N PRO A 83 3.32 -11.75 3.40
CA PRO A 83 3.29 -11.41 1.98
C PRO A 83 2.12 -10.46 1.69
N ALA A 84 2.33 -9.40 0.91
CA ALA A 84 1.31 -8.39 0.64
C ALA A 84 0.04 -8.98 -0.02
N GLU A 85 0.16 -10.11 -0.73
CA GLU A 85 -0.98 -10.81 -1.29
C GLU A 85 -1.96 -11.36 -0.23
N ALA A 86 -1.50 -11.55 1.01
CA ALA A 86 -2.37 -11.96 2.12
C ALA A 86 -3.45 -10.91 2.45
N ILE A 87 -3.25 -9.64 2.07
CA ILE A 87 -4.23 -8.57 2.29
C ILE A 87 -5.53 -8.84 1.54
N PHE A 88 -5.47 -9.53 0.40
CA PHE A 88 -6.66 -9.85 -0.39
C PHE A 88 -7.43 -11.08 0.12
N ALA A 89 -6.85 -11.83 1.06
CA ALA A 89 -7.39 -13.09 1.56
C ALA A 89 -7.84 -12.98 3.02
N GLY A 90 -9.11 -13.27 3.32
CA GLY A 90 -9.66 -13.32 4.68
C GLY A 90 -10.86 -12.40 4.91
N GLY A 91 -11.67 -12.72 5.91
CA GLY A 91 -13.07 -12.28 6.01
C GLY A 91 -13.37 -10.84 6.38
N GLY A 92 -12.37 -9.96 6.41
CA GLY A 92 -12.58 -8.53 6.50
C GLY A 92 -13.45 -8.04 5.33
N ARG A 93 -14.53 -7.32 5.63
CA ARG A 93 -15.40 -6.69 4.62
C ARG A 93 -14.71 -5.54 3.90
N ILE A 94 -13.89 -4.79 4.64
CA ILE A 94 -13.07 -3.70 4.12
C ILE A 94 -11.66 -3.86 4.68
N ARG A 95 -10.67 -3.74 3.81
CA ARG A 95 -9.25 -3.71 4.17
C ARG A 95 -8.59 -2.52 3.52
N VAL A 96 -7.62 -1.92 4.20
CA VAL A 96 -6.92 -0.73 3.73
C VAL A 96 -5.45 -1.06 3.51
N VAL A 97 -4.93 -0.74 2.32
CA VAL A 97 -3.51 -0.84 1.99
C VAL A 97 -2.91 0.55 2.00
N LEU A 98 -2.03 0.79 2.97
CA LEU A 98 -1.28 2.02 3.14
C LEU A 98 0.12 1.87 2.54
N ALA A 99 0.53 2.84 1.74
CA ALA A 99 1.91 2.95 1.31
C ALA A 99 2.21 4.40 0.90
N ALA A 100 3.47 4.80 1.03
CA ALA A 100 3.95 6.08 0.49
C ALA A 100 3.74 6.19 -1.04
N ALA A 101 3.96 7.39 -1.58
CA ALA A 101 3.89 7.66 -3.00
C ALA A 101 4.86 6.74 -3.79
N GLY A 102 4.37 6.09 -4.85
CA GLY A 102 5.18 5.12 -5.62
C GLY A 102 5.48 3.81 -4.89
N GLY A 103 4.86 3.56 -3.73
CA GLY A 103 5.10 2.38 -2.87
C GLY A 103 4.66 1.02 -3.43
N GLY A 104 4.07 0.97 -4.63
CA GLY A 104 3.69 -0.28 -5.30
C GLY A 104 2.22 -0.70 -5.16
N LYS A 105 1.34 0.16 -4.59
CA LYS A 105 -0.09 -0.17 -4.38
C LYS A 105 -0.81 -0.59 -5.66
N SER A 106 -0.84 0.28 -6.68
CA SER A 106 -1.49 -0.01 -7.96
C SER A 106 -0.89 -1.22 -8.68
N VAL A 107 0.42 -1.43 -8.53
CA VAL A 107 1.13 -2.60 -9.08
C VAL A 107 0.64 -3.88 -8.41
N LEU A 108 0.54 -3.88 -7.08
CA LEU A 108 0.03 -4.99 -6.28
C LEU A 108 -1.43 -5.32 -6.67
N LEU A 109 -2.31 -4.32 -6.76
CA LEU A 109 -3.72 -4.52 -7.14
C LEU A 109 -3.85 -5.12 -8.56
N ARG A 110 -3.12 -4.58 -9.55
CA ARG A 110 -3.15 -5.10 -10.94
C ARG A 110 -2.58 -6.51 -11.04
N ARG A 111 -1.47 -6.78 -10.33
CA ARG A 111 -0.88 -8.12 -10.29
C ARG A 111 -1.85 -9.12 -9.70
N TYR A 112 -2.55 -8.76 -8.62
CA TYR A 112 -3.57 -9.59 -8.00
C TYR A 112 -4.74 -9.84 -8.95
N LEU A 113 -5.28 -8.78 -9.59
CA LEU A 113 -6.34 -8.88 -10.59
C LEU A 113 -6.03 -9.93 -11.66
N ALA A 114 -4.86 -9.82 -12.29
CA ALA A 114 -4.47 -10.73 -13.37
C ALA A 114 -4.25 -12.16 -12.90
N THR A 115 -3.55 -12.31 -11.77
CA THR A 115 -3.19 -13.62 -11.22
C THR A 115 -4.46 -14.39 -10.84
N GLU A 116 -5.38 -13.73 -10.14
CA GLU A 116 -6.66 -14.32 -9.74
C GLU A 116 -7.57 -14.59 -10.92
N ALA A 117 -7.67 -13.68 -11.89
CA ALA A 117 -8.46 -13.91 -13.09
C ALA A 117 -7.94 -15.12 -13.90
N GLY A 118 -6.61 -15.25 -14.02
CA GLY A 118 -5.98 -16.42 -14.65
C GLY A 118 -6.30 -17.73 -13.92
N PHE A 119 -6.31 -17.73 -12.60
CA PHE A 119 -6.71 -18.90 -11.81
C PHE A 119 -8.18 -19.28 -12.00
N TRP A 120 -9.09 -18.29 -12.02
CA TRP A 120 -10.51 -18.53 -12.29
C TRP A 120 -10.76 -19.06 -13.70
N MET A 121 -9.93 -18.69 -14.68
CA MET A 121 -9.99 -19.18 -16.05
C MET A 121 -9.50 -20.62 -16.22
N ALA A 122 -8.47 -21.03 -15.46
CA ALA A 122 -7.84 -22.34 -15.61
C ALA A 122 -8.67 -23.48 -15.01
N ASP A 123 -9.13 -23.33 -13.76
CA ASP A 123 -9.62 -24.46 -12.95
C ASP A 123 -11.01 -24.23 -12.33
N GLY A 124 -11.78 -23.27 -12.86
CA GLY A 124 -13.17 -22.95 -12.49
C GLY A 124 -13.69 -23.62 -11.21
N ARG A 125 -13.46 -22.99 -10.05
CA ARG A 125 -13.82 -23.45 -8.68
C ARG A 125 -12.88 -24.47 -8.03
N ILE A 126 -11.58 -24.15 -7.91
CA ILE A 126 -10.76 -24.76 -6.83
C ILE A 126 -11.42 -24.43 -5.48
N ASP A 127 -11.45 -25.39 -4.54
CA ASP A 127 -11.77 -25.23 -3.11
C ASP A 127 -10.86 -24.18 -2.45
N ARG A 128 -11.06 -22.91 -2.79
CA ARG A 128 -10.41 -21.76 -2.18
C ARG A 128 -11.21 -21.41 -0.94
N ALA A 129 -10.53 -21.24 0.19
CA ALA A 129 -11.22 -20.97 1.45
C ALA A 129 -11.92 -19.61 1.51
N ASP A 130 -11.58 -18.68 0.60
CA ASP A 130 -12.19 -17.37 0.51
C ASP A 130 -12.23 -16.90 -0.97
N PRO A 131 -13.12 -17.48 -1.79
CA PRO A 131 -13.17 -17.20 -3.22
C PRO A 131 -13.82 -15.83 -3.46
N ALA A 132 -13.09 -14.92 -4.10
CA ALA A 132 -13.63 -13.67 -4.61
C ALA A 132 -13.11 -13.39 -6.02
N ILE A 133 -13.87 -12.65 -6.82
CA ILE A 133 -13.44 -12.25 -8.15
C ILE A 133 -13.07 -10.76 -8.11
N PRO A 134 -11.80 -10.40 -8.35
CA PRO A 134 -11.35 -9.03 -8.23
C PRO A 134 -11.88 -8.14 -9.36
N VAL A 135 -12.21 -6.90 -9.00
CA VAL A 135 -12.49 -5.79 -9.92
C VAL A 135 -11.73 -4.56 -9.45
N LEU A 136 -10.98 -3.94 -10.35
CA LEU A 136 -10.16 -2.77 -10.07
C LEU A 136 -10.89 -1.50 -10.50
N ILE A 137 -10.96 -0.50 -9.62
CA ILE A 137 -11.56 0.80 -9.89
C ILE A 137 -10.73 1.90 -9.25
N ARG A 138 -10.62 3.05 -9.92
CA ARG A 138 -9.96 4.24 -9.37
C ARG A 138 -10.93 4.99 -8.45
N ALA A 139 -10.43 5.48 -7.32
CA ALA A 139 -11.25 6.22 -6.36
C ALA A 139 -11.87 7.48 -6.97
N THR A 140 -11.12 8.20 -7.81
CA THR A 140 -11.60 9.40 -8.53
C THR A 140 -12.77 9.10 -9.46
N ALA A 141 -12.71 8.00 -10.22
CA ALA A 141 -13.80 7.56 -11.08
C ALA A 141 -15.05 7.17 -10.26
N LEU A 142 -14.84 6.50 -9.12
CA LEU A 142 -15.93 6.10 -8.24
C LEU A 142 -16.59 7.28 -7.51
N ALA A 143 -15.80 8.30 -7.14
CA ALA A 143 -16.29 9.51 -6.50
C ALA A 143 -17.24 10.31 -7.41
N GLY A 144 -16.99 10.33 -8.72
CA GLY A 144 -17.85 11.00 -9.71
C GLY A 144 -19.14 10.26 -10.07
N MET A 145 -19.34 9.02 -9.57
CA MET A 145 -20.45 8.16 -9.97
C MET A 145 -21.38 7.84 -8.79
N PRO A 146 -22.69 8.10 -8.88
CA PRO A 146 -23.61 7.90 -7.75
C PRO A 146 -23.85 6.41 -7.41
N LEU A 147 -23.81 5.52 -8.40
CA LEU A 147 -24.12 4.08 -8.23
C LEU A 147 -22.87 3.22 -8.40
N LEU A 148 -22.61 2.30 -7.44
CA LEU A 148 -21.34 1.54 -7.39
C LEU A 148 -21.23 0.59 -8.59
N ALA A 149 -22.26 -0.19 -8.85
CA ALA A 149 -22.28 -1.15 -9.96
C ALA A 149 -22.10 -0.47 -11.34
N GLN A 150 -22.62 0.75 -11.50
CA GLN A 150 -22.41 1.54 -12.72
C GLN A 150 -20.94 1.99 -12.84
N GLY A 151 -20.35 2.46 -11.74
CA GLY A 151 -18.92 2.80 -11.69
C GLY A 151 -18.03 1.60 -12.02
N LEU A 152 -18.36 0.41 -11.49
CA LEU A 152 -17.63 -0.83 -11.78
C LEU A 152 -17.74 -1.25 -13.25
N ALA A 153 -18.92 -1.13 -13.85
CA ALA A 153 -19.13 -1.42 -15.27
C ALA A 153 -18.26 -0.52 -16.17
N GLN A 154 -18.28 0.79 -15.90
CA GLN A 154 -17.48 1.75 -16.63
C GLN A 154 -15.97 1.48 -16.45
N ALA A 155 -15.53 1.28 -15.21
CA ALA A 155 -14.13 0.99 -14.90
C ALA A 155 -13.64 -0.29 -15.58
N ALA A 156 -14.46 -1.36 -15.62
CA ALA A 156 -14.12 -2.59 -16.30
C ALA A 156 -13.97 -2.41 -17.82
N ILE A 157 -14.84 -1.61 -18.45
CA ILE A 157 -14.74 -1.29 -19.88
C ILE A 157 -13.45 -0.51 -20.16
N GLU A 158 -13.15 0.51 -19.37
CA GLU A 158 -11.97 1.36 -19.54
C GLU A 158 -10.66 0.60 -19.30
N GLU A 159 -10.59 -0.15 -18.21
CA GLU A 159 -9.35 -0.85 -17.80
C GLU A 159 -9.11 -2.12 -18.62
N LEU A 160 -10.15 -2.88 -18.98
CA LEU A 160 -10.03 -4.19 -19.64
C LEU A 160 -10.27 -4.16 -21.16
N GLY A 161 -10.88 -3.09 -21.69
CA GLY A 161 -11.12 -2.90 -23.12
C GLY A 161 -9.86 -3.17 -23.99
N PRO A 162 -8.72 -2.54 -23.69
CA PRO A 162 -7.46 -2.76 -24.43
C PRO A 162 -6.91 -4.19 -24.36
N TYR A 163 -7.39 -5.02 -23.43
CA TYR A 163 -6.94 -6.40 -23.21
C TYR A 163 -7.89 -7.44 -23.82
N GLY A 164 -8.82 -7.01 -24.68
CA GLY A 164 -9.67 -7.90 -25.47
C GLY A 164 -10.98 -8.28 -24.79
N LEU A 165 -11.58 -7.35 -24.03
CA LEU A 165 -12.94 -7.48 -23.50
C LEU A 165 -13.94 -7.53 -24.68
N ARG A 166 -14.62 -8.67 -24.86
CA ARG A 166 -15.52 -8.93 -26.00
C ARG A 166 -16.98 -8.63 -25.70
N GLU A 167 -17.40 -8.93 -24.47
CA GLU A 167 -18.73 -8.62 -23.95
C GLU A 167 -18.61 -7.45 -22.98
N THR A 168 -19.38 -6.38 -23.22
CA THR A 168 -19.41 -5.23 -22.30
C THR A 168 -20.18 -5.59 -21.03
N PRO A 169 -19.55 -5.53 -19.85
CA PRO A 169 -20.24 -5.76 -18.59
C PRO A 169 -21.21 -4.60 -18.33
N THR A 170 -22.40 -4.92 -17.81
CA THR A 170 -23.44 -3.94 -17.48
C THR A 170 -23.47 -3.64 -15.99
N SER A 171 -24.26 -2.64 -15.57
CA SER A 171 -24.51 -2.39 -14.15
C SER A 171 -25.14 -3.59 -13.45
N GLU A 172 -26.04 -4.33 -14.12
CA GLU A 172 -26.67 -5.53 -13.54
C GLU A 172 -25.65 -6.65 -13.31
N PHE A 173 -24.64 -6.76 -14.18
CA PHE A 173 -23.57 -7.74 -14.05
C PHE A 173 -22.78 -7.59 -12.73
N PHE A 174 -22.53 -6.35 -12.32
CA PHE A 174 -21.86 -6.03 -11.05
C PHE A 174 -22.81 -5.93 -9.85
N GLY A 175 -24.11 -5.72 -10.07
CA GLY A 175 -25.11 -5.58 -9.01
C GLY A 175 -25.41 -6.86 -8.21
N GLU A 176 -24.93 -8.01 -8.68
CA GLU A 176 -25.12 -9.32 -8.07
C GLU A 176 -23.80 -10.08 -7.99
N GLN A 177 -23.73 -11.11 -7.12
CA GLN A 177 -22.53 -11.95 -6.96
C GLN A 177 -22.15 -12.67 -8.28
N PRO A 178 -20.88 -12.64 -8.71
CA PRO A 178 -20.44 -13.24 -9.97
C PRO A 178 -20.64 -14.76 -10.05
N ALA A 179 -20.59 -15.44 -8.91
CA ALA A 179 -20.93 -16.85 -8.77
C ALA A 179 -21.56 -17.09 -7.37
N PRO A 180 -22.27 -18.22 -7.15
CA PRO A 180 -22.90 -18.50 -5.86
C PRO A 180 -21.90 -18.43 -4.70
N GLN A 181 -22.15 -17.58 -3.71
CA GLN A 181 -21.29 -17.35 -2.54
C GLN A 181 -19.90 -16.77 -2.84
N VAL A 182 -19.68 -16.26 -4.05
CA VAL A 182 -18.42 -15.62 -4.45
C VAL A 182 -18.69 -14.15 -4.64
N PRO A 183 -18.25 -13.26 -3.72
CA PRO A 183 -18.41 -11.81 -3.90
C PRO A 183 -17.42 -11.26 -4.93
N TRP A 184 -17.74 -10.06 -5.44
CA TRP A 184 -16.78 -9.18 -6.08
C TRP A 184 -15.80 -8.63 -5.04
N LEU A 185 -14.50 -8.75 -5.28
CA LEU A 185 -13.48 -8.04 -4.52
C LEU A 185 -13.17 -6.71 -5.21
N VAL A 186 -13.84 -5.65 -4.76
CA VAL A 186 -13.69 -4.29 -5.29
C VAL A 186 -12.40 -3.68 -4.72
N MET A 187 -11.39 -3.59 -5.57
CA MET A 187 -10.11 -2.95 -5.28
C MET A 187 -10.18 -1.49 -5.71
N VAL A 188 -10.27 -0.59 -4.74
CA VAL A 188 -10.33 0.87 -4.94
C VAL A 188 -8.91 1.42 -4.87
N ASP A 189 -8.40 1.95 -5.98
CA ASP A 189 -7.04 2.49 -6.09
C ASP A 189 -6.99 4.01 -6.05
N GLY A 190 -6.04 4.58 -5.30
CA GLY A 190 -5.73 6.00 -5.31
C GLY A 190 -6.74 6.88 -4.57
N LEU A 191 -7.23 6.48 -3.39
CA LEU A 191 -8.14 7.33 -2.58
C LEU A 191 -7.52 8.70 -2.23
N ASP A 192 -6.20 8.74 -2.00
CA ASP A 192 -5.43 9.96 -1.77
C ASP A 192 -5.39 10.93 -2.95
N GLU A 193 -5.78 10.48 -4.14
CA GLU A 193 -5.77 11.30 -5.35
C GLU A 193 -7.04 12.15 -5.52
N ILE A 194 -8.04 11.97 -4.66
CA ILE A 194 -9.21 12.87 -4.57
C ILE A 194 -8.79 14.09 -3.74
N PRO A 195 -8.67 15.30 -4.32
CA PRO A 195 -8.16 16.46 -3.60
C PRO A 195 -9.13 16.93 -2.50
N ASP A 196 -10.43 16.94 -2.81
CA ASP A 196 -11.47 17.41 -1.90
C ASP A 196 -11.73 16.41 -0.75
N ARG A 197 -11.58 16.91 0.47
CA ARG A 197 -11.77 16.12 1.69
C ARG A 197 -13.22 15.66 1.84
N ALA A 198 -14.20 16.51 1.53
CA ALA A 198 -15.60 16.16 1.68
C ALA A 198 -15.98 14.99 0.75
N THR A 199 -15.48 15.02 -0.49
CA THR A 199 -15.63 13.95 -1.48
C THR A 199 -14.95 12.65 -1.02
N ARG A 200 -13.73 12.71 -0.47
CA ARG A 200 -13.06 11.52 0.11
C ARG A 200 -13.89 10.90 1.24
N VAL A 201 -14.34 11.71 2.19
CA VAL A 201 -15.13 11.25 3.34
C VAL A 201 -16.46 10.64 2.87
N ALA A 202 -17.17 11.29 1.94
CA ALA A 202 -18.41 10.78 1.37
C ALA A 202 -18.21 9.43 0.67
N LEU A 203 -17.09 9.25 -0.04
CA LEU A 203 -16.74 7.96 -0.66
C LEU A 203 -16.46 6.89 0.39
N LEU A 204 -15.67 7.17 1.42
CA LEU A 204 -15.39 6.24 2.51
C LEU A 204 -16.68 5.77 3.20
N GLU A 205 -17.58 6.69 3.53
CA GLU A 205 -18.89 6.37 4.13
C GLU A 205 -19.77 5.53 3.20
N ARG A 206 -19.72 5.80 1.90
CA ARG A 206 -20.43 4.98 0.92
C ARG A 206 -19.86 3.56 0.85
N LEU A 207 -18.54 3.39 0.82
CA LEU A 207 -17.91 2.06 0.83
C LEU A 207 -18.27 1.28 2.09
N ALA A 208 -18.29 1.95 3.26
CA ALA A 208 -18.76 1.37 4.52
C ALA A 208 -20.21 0.87 4.40
N ARG A 209 -21.13 1.72 3.93
CA ARG A 209 -22.55 1.35 3.74
C ARG A 209 -22.74 0.17 2.78
N GLU A 210 -22.00 0.12 1.67
CA GLU A 210 -22.08 -0.98 0.69
C GLU A 210 -21.52 -2.29 1.25
N ALA A 211 -20.44 -2.22 2.01
CA ALA A 211 -19.85 -3.39 2.67
C ALA A 211 -20.76 -3.95 3.78
N ASP A 212 -21.54 -3.07 4.41
CA ASP A 212 -22.29 -3.43 5.60
C ASP A 212 -23.61 -4.15 5.36
N GLN A 213 -24.10 -4.14 4.11
CA GLN A 213 -25.30 -4.86 3.69
C GLN A 213 -25.26 -6.36 4.05
N GLU A 214 -26.40 -6.90 4.50
CA GLU A 214 -26.53 -8.28 5.00
C GLU A 214 -26.15 -9.34 3.94
N LEU A 215 -26.42 -9.04 2.67
CA LEU A 215 -26.07 -9.84 1.50
C LEU A 215 -25.27 -9.02 0.49
N SER A 216 -24.26 -8.27 0.95
CA SER A 216 -23.43 -7.48 0.04
C SER A 216 -22.79 -8.40 -1.01
N PRO A 217 -22.90 -8.08 -2.32
CA PRO A 217 -22.16 -8.77 -3.35
C PRO A 217 -20.69 -8.34 -3.38
N TYR A 218 -20.27 -7.42 -2.50
CA TYR A 218 -18.96 -6.77 -2.52
C TYR A 218 -18.14 -7.01 -1.25
N ARG A 219 -16.84 -7.10 -1.44
CA ARG A 219 -15.79 -6.86 -0.42
C ARG A 219 -14.83 -5.82 -0.96
N PHE A 220 -14.17 -5.08 -0.07
CA PHE A 220 -13.35 -3.94 -0.48
C PHE A 220 -11.91 -4.07 -0.03
N VAL A 221 -11.00 -3.71 -0.93
CA VAL A 221 -9.62 -3.35 -0.61
C VAL A 221 -9.39 -1.92 -1.08
N VAL A 222 -9.08 -1.02 -0.16
CA VAL A 222 -8.86 0.41 -0.44
C VAL A 222 -7.38 0.72 -0.36
N ALA A 223 -6.77 1.11 -1.46
CA ALA A 223 -5.37 1.51 -1.53
C ALA A 223 -5.23 3.03 -1.46
N THR A 224 -4.43 3.51 -0.50
CA THR A 224 -4.24 4.95 -0.27
C THR A 224 -2.87 5.27 0.34
N ARG A 225 -2.43 6.51 0.23
CA ARG A 225 -1.42 7.06 1.15
C ARG A 225 -2.05 7.27 2.54
N PRO A 226 -1.24 7.37 3.61
CA PRO A 226 -1.74 7.83 4.91
C PRO A 226 -2.52 9.13 4.74
N LEU A 227 -3.77 9.15 5.22
CA LEU A 227 -4.65 10.31 5.19
C LEU A 227 -4.56 11.05 6.54
N PRO A 228 -5.04 12.31 6.60
CA PRO A 228 -5.19 13.02 7.87
C PRO A 228 -5.93 12.20 8.93
N ALA A 229 -5.56 12.39 10.20
CA ALA A 229 -6.09 11.62 11.31
C ALA A 229 -7.63 11.65 11.34
N GLY A 230 -8.24 10.46 11.49
CA GLY A 230 -9.68 10.30 11.61
C GLY A 230 -10.46 10.11 10.30
N GLU A 231 -9.86 10.29 9.12
CA GLU A 231 -10.58 10.04 7.85
C GLU A 231 -10.85 8.54 7.65
N LEU A 232 -9.85 7.68 7.83
CA LEU A 232 -9.99 6.22 7.65
C LEU A 232 -10.88 5.55 8.71
N ASP A 233 -11.19 6.23 9.81
CA ASP A 233 -12.08 5.72 10.85
C ASP A 233 -13.53 5.64 10.36
N ARG A 234 -13.86 6.36 9.28
CA ARG A 234 -15.17 6.31 8.60
C ARG A 234 -15.52 4.96 7.98
N LEU A 235 -14.52 4.10 7.78
CA LEU A 235 -14.71 2.72 7.32
C LEU A 235 -15.21 1.78 8.45
N GLY A 236 -15.26 2.28 9.68
CA GLY A 236 -15.70 1.52 10.85
C GLY A 236 -14.58 0.72 11.52
N PRO A 237 -14.81 0.24 12.76
CA PRO A 237 -13.80 -0.46 13.57
C PRO A 237 -13.44 -1.86 13.03
N GLY A 238 -14.18 -2.37 12.05
CA GLY A 238 -13.89 -3.65 11.40
C GLY A 238 -12.94 -3.55 10.21
N ALA A 239 -12.47 -2.35 9.85
CA ALA A 239 -11.57 -2.14 8.73
C ALA A 239 -10.12 -2.44 9.11
N GLU A 240 -9.58 -3.56 8.63
CA GLU A 240 -8.18 -3.95 8.85
C GLU A 240 -7.24 -3.03 8.04
N ARG A 241 -6.11 -2.64 8.63
CA ARG A 241 -5.16 -1.69 8.01
C ARG A 241 -3.80 -2.33 7.87
N PHE A 242 -3.29 -2.35 6.65
CA PHE A 242 -2.00 -2.95 6.32
C PHE A 242 -1.06 -1.92 5.71
N GLU A 243 0.15 -1.83 6.22
CA GLU A 243 1.20 -1.00 5.65
C GLU A 243 2.13 -1.82 4.77
N LEU A 244 2.16 -1.47 3.49
CA LEU A 244 3.02 -2.08 2.48
C LEU A 244 4.47 -1.62 2.69
N GLN A 245 5.34 -2.58 2.94
CA GLN A 245 6.75 -2.31 3.22
C GLN A 245 7.52 -1.99 1.93
N PRO A 246 8.49 -1.05 1.96
CA PRO A 246 9.43 -0.84 0.87
C PRO A 246 10.20 -2.12 0.52
N PHE A 247 10.77 -2.20 -0.68
CA PHE A 247 11.68 -3.30 -1.03
C PHE A 247 12.80 -3.43 0.01
N SER A 248 13.09 -4.65 0.46
CA SER A 248 14.32 -4.92 1.19
C SER A 248 15.54 -4.73 0.28
N ALA A 249 16.74 -4.73 0.86
CA ALA A 249 17.96 -4.74 0.05
C ALA A 249 17.98 -5.95 -0.89
N ALA A 250 17.55 -7.13 -0.41
CA ALA A 250 17.48 -8.34 -1.23
C ALA A 250 16.45 -8.23 -2.37
N ASP A 251 15.31 -7.60 -2.10
CA ASP A 251 14.27 -7.36 -3.11
C ASP A 251 14.78 -6.42 -4.21
N MET A 252 15.50 -5.35 -3.83
CA MET A 252 16.13 -4.43 -4.78
C MET A 252 17.17 -5.15 -5.66
N TRP A 253 17.99 -6.02 -5.08
CA TRP A 253 18.93 -6.85 -5.85
C TRP A 253 18.21 -7.78 -6.83
N LYS A 254 17.13 -8.44 -6.38
CA LYS A 254 16.31 -9.30 -7.25
C LYS A 254 15.66 -8.52 -8.38
N TYR A 255 15.10 -7.34 -8.07
CA TYR A 255 14.48 -6.45 -9.02
C TYR A 255 15.48 -5.98 -10.09
N ALA A 256 16.64 -5.45 -9.66
CA ALA A 256 17.69 -5.00 -10.57
C ALA A 256 18.21 -6.12 -11.48
N ARG A 257 18.40 -7.34 -10.96
CA ARG A 257 18.78 -8.50 -11.79
C ARG A 257 17.74 -8.80 -12.87
N GLY A 258 16.46 -8.70 -12.53
CA GLY A 258 15.36 -8.86 -13.50
C GLY A 258 15.39 -7.79 -14.60
N CYS A 259 15.63 -6.54 -14.22
CA CYS A 259 15.81 -5.44 -15.17
C CYS A 259 17.05 -5.60 -16.05
N PHE A 260 18.17 -6.07 -15.51
CA PHE A 260 19.43 -6.08 -16.28
C PHE A 260 19.66 -7.39 -17.04
N ARG A 261 18.65 -8.26 -17.16
CA ARG A 261 18.78 -9.61 -17.74
C ARG A 261 19.33 -9.61 -19.17
N ASP A 262 18.99 -8.57 -19.94
CA ASP A 262 19.35 -8.44 -21.35
C ASP A 262 20.68 -7.69 -21.54
N LEU A 263 21.30 -7.23 -20.45
CA LEU A 263 22.63 -6.60 -20.46
C LEU A 263 23.75 -7.65 -20.31
N PRO A 264 24.92 -7.42 -20.92
CA PRO A 264 26.08 -8.28 -20.70
C PRO A 264 26.60 -8.17 -19.26
N GLU A 265 27.11 -9.28 -18.73
CA GLU A 265 27.68 -9.36 -17.38
C GLU A 265 26.71 -8.90 -16.26
N VAL A 266 25.48 -9.43 -16.24
CA VAL A 266 24.38 -9.02 -15.32
C VAL A 266 24.83 -8.79 -13.87
N GLU A 267 25.58 -9.70 -13.26
CA GLU A 267 26.03 -9.55 -11.86
C GLU A 267 26.98 -8.36 -11.66
N ARG A 268 27.82 -8.07 -12.65
CA ARG A 268 28.66 -6.87 -12.64
C ARG A 268 27.82 -5.61 -12.78
N GLN A 269 26.81 -5.63 -13.64
CA GLN A 269 25.87 -4.51 -13.82
C GLN A 269 25.08 -4.22 -12.54
N VAL A 270 24.52 -5.24 -11.89
CA VAL A 270 23.79 -5.07 -10.63
C VAL A 270 24.73 -4.52 -9.54
N SER A 271 25.98 -5.00 -9.49
CA SER A 271 26.98 -4.51 -8.53
C SER A 271 27.38 -3.05 -8.78
N ALA A 272 27.57 -2.67 -10.04
CA ALA A 272 27.87 -1.30 -10.45
C ALA A 272 26.70 -0.35 -10.18
N PHE A 273 25.48 -0.76 -10.51
CA PHE A 273 24.26 -0.03 -10.18
C PHE A 273 24.10 0.19 -8.67
N ALA A 274 24.30 -0.86 -7.86
CA ALA A 274 24.25 -0.73 -6.40
C ALA A 274 25.36 0.19 -5.84
N ALA A 275 26.52 0.25 -6.49
CA ALA A 275 27.57 1.22 -6.15
C ALA A 275 27.19 2.65 -6.54
N GLY A 276 26.59 2.85 -7.72
CA GLY A 276 26.07 4.15 -8.16
C GLY A 276 24.97 4.67 -7.23
N LEU A 277 24.07 3.80 -6.76
CA LEU A 277 23.02 4.17 -5.80
C LEU A 277 23.62 4.65 -4.45
N ARG A 278 24.72 4.03 -4.00
CA ARG A 278 25.46 4.48 -2.81
C ARG A 278 26.10 5.83 -3.03
N GLN A 279 26.78 6.03 -4.16
CA GLN A 279 27.48 7.28 -4.48
C GLN A 279 26.51 8.46 -4.60
N SER A 280 25.33 8.24 -5.21
CA SER A 280 24.31 9.28 -5.44
C SER A 280 23.35 9.45 -4.24
N GLY A 281 23.54 8.70 -3.15
CA GLY A 281 22.68 8.74 -1.97
C GLY A 281 21.26 8.18 -2.17
N LEU A 282 21.01 7.50 -3.29
CA LEU A 282 19.69 7.04 -3.72
C LEU A 282 19.28 5.67 -3.17
N ASN A 283 20.15 4.93 -2.47
CA ASN A 283 19.83 3.59 -1.93
C ASN A 283 18.48 3.51 -1.21
N GLY A 284 18.20 4.48 -0.33
CA GLY A 284 16.96 4.52 0.43
C GLY A 284 15.73 4.74 -0.45
N LEU A 285 15.85 5.64 -1.44
CA LEU A 285 14.76 5.93 -2.39
C LEU A 285 14.54 4.80 -3.38
N ALA A 286 15.59 4.11 -3.82
CA ALA A 286 15.49 2.97 -4.72
C ALA A 286 14.68 1.81 -4.11
N ARG A 287 14.47 1.78 -2.78
CA ARG A 287 13.58 0.81 -2.13
C ARG A 287 12.09 1.09 -2.40
N THR A 288 11.74 2.27 -2.92
CA THR A 288 10.40 2.59 -3.40
C THR A 288 10.22 2.04 -4.81
N PRO A 289 9.23 1.16 -5.08
CA PRO A 289 9.10 0.47 -6.37
C PRO A 289 9.11 1.37 -7.61
N LEU A 290 8.44 2.53 -7.59
CA LEU A 290 8.47 3.45 -8.74
C LEU A 290 9.86 4.05 -8.98
N VAL A 291 10.56 4.42 -7.90
CA VAL A 291 11.92 4.98 -8.03
C VAL A 291 12.90 3.89 -8.46
N ALA A 292 12.74 2.66 -7.97
CA ALA A 292 13.48 1.49 -8.45
C ALA A 292 13.32 1.33 -9.97
N PHE A 293 12.08 1.39 -10.46
CA PHE A 293 11.76 1.34 -11.88
C PHE A 293 12.49 2.46 -12.66
N MET A 294 12.31 3.73 -12.27
CA MET A 294 12.94 4.86 -12.97
C MET A 294 14.47 4.75 -13.02
N LEU A 295 15.11 4.39 -11.90
CA LEU A 295 16.57 4.28 -11.82
C LEU A 295 17.10 3.08 -12.61
N CYS A 296 16.39 1.95 -12.62
CA CYS A 296 16.73 0.82 -13.48
C CYS A 296 16.60 1.20 -14.97
N GLN A 297 15.55 1.93 -15.37
CA GLN A 297 15.41 2.41 -16.75
C GLN A 297 16.57 3.34 -17.15
N LEU A 298 16.92 4.30 -16.28
CA LEU A 298 18.03 5.21 -16.50
C LEU A 298 19.37 4.48 -16.65
N TYR A 299 19.62 3.50 -15.80
CA TYR A 299 20.85 2.72 -15.86
C TYR A 299 20.89 1.79 -17.08
N ALA A 300 19.78 1.11 -17.40
CA ALA A 300 19.72 0.20 -18.54
C ALA A 300 19.87 0.94 -19.89
N ALA A 301 19.38 2.17 -19.95
CA ALA A 301 19.50 3.06 -21.10
C ALA A 301 20.95 3.45 -21.42
N ASP A 302 21.75 3.76 -20.39
CA ASP A 302 23.17 4.07 -20.54
C ASP A 302 23.93 3.71 -19.24
N PRO A 303 24.48 2.48 -19.14
CA PRO A 303 25.22 2.05 -17.95
C PRO A 303 26.49 2.85 -17.66
N ALA A 304 26.99 3.64 -18.62
CA ALA A 304 28.17 4.49 -18.43
C ALA A 304 27.82 5.85 -17.81
N ARG A 305 26.57 6.28 -17.89
CA ARG A 305 26.11 7.54 -17.29
C ARG A 305 25.96 7.36 -15.77
N PRO A 306 26.52 8.27 -14.94
CA PRO A 306 26.29 8.22 -13.50
C PRO A 306 24.81 8.42 -13.17
N LEU A 307 24.36 7.78 -12.09
CA LEU A 307 23.01 8.00 -11.59
C LEU A 307 22.85 9.45 -11.11
N PRO A 308 21.64 10.02 -11.22
CA PRO A 308 21.40 11.41 -10.87
C PRO A 308 21.43 11.65 -9.37
N ASP A 309 21.70 12.90 -8.98
CA ASP A 309 21.72 13.30 -7.57
C ASP A 309 20.32 13.62 -7.05
N GLY A 310 19.96 12.95 -5.95
CA GLY A 310 18.73 13.22 -5.21
C GLY A 310 17.45 12.87 -5.98
N ARG A 311 16.31 13.15 -5.34
CA ARG A 311 15.01 12.74 -5.87
C ARG A 311 14.61 13.54 -7.11
N ALA A 312 14.63 14.88 -7.05
CA ALA A 312 14.28 15.71 -8.20
C ALA A 312 15.16 15.42 -9.43
N GLY A 313 16.47 15.17 -9.25
CA GLY A 313 17.37 14.79 -10.34
C GLY A 313 16.99 13.45 -11.00
N ALA A 314 16.52 12.47 -10.22
CA ALA A 314 16.01 11.21 -10.75
C ALA A 314 14.76 11.40 -11.61
N TYR A 315 13.81 12.24 -11.16
CA TYR A 315 12.61 12.56 -11.93
C TYR A 315 12.95 13.37 -13.19
N GLN A 316 13.84 14.35 -13.09
CA GLN A 316 14.32 15.13 -14.22
C GLN A 316 14.94 14.23 -15.29
N SER A 317 15.94 13.43 -14.90
CA SER A 317 16.65 12.55 -15.83
C SER A 317 15.71 11.53 -16.46
N PHE A 318 14.73 11.02 -15.70
CA PHE A 318 13.74 10.08 -16.22
C PHE A 318 12.78 10.74 -17.20
N VAL A 319 12.32 11.97 -16.94
CA VAL A 319 11.48 12.73 -17.89
C VAL A 319 12.27 13.03 -19.16
N GLU A 320 13.53 13.46 -19.03
CA GLU A 320 14.45 13.66 -20.17
C GLU A 320 14.61 12.36 -20.97
N LEU A 321 14.83 11.22 -20.29
CA LEU A 321 14.91 9.89 -20.92
C LEU A 321 13.65 9.55 -21.72
N VAL A 322 12.47 9.81 -21.15
CA VAL A 322 11.17 9.57 -21.82
C VAL A 322 11.05 10.45 -23.08
N TYR A 323 11.55 11.68 -23.07
CA TYR A 323 11.59 12.52 -24.28
C TYR A 323 12.65 12.07 -25.30
N GLU A 324 13.84 11.69 -24.84
CA GLU A 324 14.99 11.34 -25.69
C GLU A 324 14.88 9.94 -26.31
N GLN A 325 14.42 8.93 -25.56
CA GLN A 325 14.46 7.51 -25.93
C GLN A 325 13.14 6.92 -26.44
N ASN A 326 12.05 7.69 -26.45
CA ASN A 326 10.80 7.29 -27.12
C ASN A 326 10.90 7.39 -28.66
N THR A 327 12.04 7.00 -29.25
CA THR A 327 12.27 6.96 -30.70
C THR A 327 11.27 6.04 -31.42
N HIS A 328 10.78 4.98 -30.76
CA HIS A 328 9.74 4.08 -31.27
C HIS A 328 8.34 4.70 -31.33
N LYS A 329 8.02 5.67 -30.45
CA LYS A 329 6.78 6.47 -30.56
C LYS A 329 6.86 7.51 -31.66
N GLY A 330 8.06 7.76 -32.18
CA GLY A 330 8.30 8.75 -33.20
C GLY A 330 7.78 10.11 -32.79
N ILE A 331 7.92 10.53 -31.52
CA ILE A 331 7.30 11.77 -30.98
C ILE A 331 7.48 12.94 -31.95
N ARG A 332 8.72 13.19 -32.37
CA ARG A 332 9.06 14.22 -33.36
C ARG A 332 8.33 14.01 -34.70
N ARG A 333 8.30 12.78 -35.21
CA ARG A 333 7.59 12.43 -36.45
C ARG A 333 6.08 12.64 -36.31
N THR A 334 5.47 12.22 -35.20
CA THR A 334 4.04 12.43 -34.92
C THR A 334 3.75 13.91 -34.80
N HIS A 335 4.56 14.67 -34.07
CA HIS A 335 4.43 16.13 -33.98
C HIS A 335 4.54 16.81 -35.35
N ASP A 336 5.49 16.39 -36.19
CA ASP A 336 5.65 16.87 -37.57
C ASP A 336 4.43 16.48 -38.45
N GLU A 337 3.91 15.26 -38.30
CA GLU A 337 2.74 14.75 -39.04
C GLU A 337 1.46 15.50 -38.65
N VAL A 338 1.20 15.71 -37.36
CA VAL A 338 0.01 16.42 -36.87
C VAL A 338 0.09 17.91 -37.26
N THR A 339 1.28 18.51 -37.23
CA THR A 339 1.49 19.89 -37.73
C THR A 339 1.21 20.01 -39.23
N ARG A 340 1.70 19.05 -40.01
CA ARG A 340 1.44 18.98 -41.44
C ARG A 340 -0.06 18.77 -41.71
N ALA A 341 -0.72 17.88 -40.98
CA ALA A 341 -2.15 17.64 -41.09
C ALA A 341 -3.00 18.86 -40.72
N LEU A 342 -2.54 19.70 -39.79
CA LEU A 342 -3.20 20.96 -39.45
C LEU A 342 -3.07 21.99 -40.57
N LYS A 343 -1.85 22.18 -41.11
CA LYS A 343 -1.60 23.21 -42.14
C LYS A 343 -2.19 22.84 -43.51
N ASP A 344 -2.09 21.57 -43.92
CA ASP A 344 -2.49 21.11 -45.27
C ASP A 344 -4.02 21.15 -45.47
N ARG A 345 -4.80 21.31 -44.40
CA ARG A 345 -6.25 21.54 -44.45
C ARG A 345 -6.63 22.94 -44.94
N HIS A 346 -5.68 23.88 -44.97
CA HIS A 346 -5.90 25.23 -45.47
C HIS A 346 -5.33 25.36 -46.88
N GLN A 347 -6.11 25.91 -47.82
CA GLN A 347 -5.65 26.12 -49.20
C GLN A 347 -5.00 27.50 -49.40
N ILE A 348 -5.27 28.46 -48.50
CA ILE A 348 -4.77 29.83 -48.58
C ILE A 348 -3.36 29.88 -47.96
N PRO A 349 -2.30 30.32 -48.68
CA PRO A 349 -0.92 30.32 -48.17
C PRO A 349 -0.68 31.17 -46.91
N ARG A 350 -1.52 32.18 -46.66
CA ARG A 350 -1.48 32.97 -45.42
C ARG A 350 -1.99 32.16 -44.23
N ASP A 351 -3.09 31.44 -44.38
CA ASP A 351 -3.71 30.66 -43.32
C ASP A 351 -2.88 29.41 -43.00
N GLN A 352 -2.27 28.79 -44.01
CA GLN A 352 -1.29 27.72 -43.83
C GLN A 352 -0.13 28.16 -42.94
N ARG A 353 0.50 29.31 -43.25
CA ARG A 353 1.60 29.88 -42.46
C ARG A 353 1.17 30.23 -41.03
N ALA A 354 -0.04 30.76 -40.86
CA ALA A 354 -0.57 31.05 -39.53
C ALA A 354 -0.78 29.79 -38.69
N ALA A 355 -1.33 28.71 -39.27
CA ALA A 355 -1.51 27.42 -38.62
C ALA A 355 -0.16 26.76 -38.26
N GLU A 356 0.80 26.77 -39.16
CA GLU A 356 2.15 26.21 -38.95
C GLU A 356 2.91 26.98 -37.86
N GLN A 357 2.87 28.32 -37.88
CA GLN A 357 3.51 29.14 -36.84
C GLN A 357 2.88 28.94 -35.46
N ALA A 358 1.55 28.81 -35.39
CA ALA A 358 0.88 28.54 -34.13
C ALA A 358 1.22 27.14 -33.60
N ALA A 359 1.26 26.13 -34.48
CA ALA A 359 1.65 24.78 -34.11
C ALA A 359 3.09 24.71 -33.57
N HIS A 360 4.05 25.38 -34.23
CA HIS A 360 5.43 25.43 -33.77
C HIS A 360 5.59 26.11 -32.41
N ARG A 361 4.88 27.23 -32.16
CA ARG A 361 4.90 27.87 -30.83
C ARG A 361 4.40 26.94 -29.73
N VAL A 362 3.30 26.23 -29.98
CA VAL A 362 2.77 25.26 -29.00
C VAL A 362 3.74 24.10 -28.77
N GLN A 363 4.44 23.65 -29.81
CA GLN A 363 5.48 22.61 -29.66
C GLN A 363 6.68 23.09 -28.86
N GLU A 364 7.15 24.31 -29.10
CA GLU A 364 8.26 24.92 -28.36
C GLU A 364 7.91 25.07 -26.87
N ASP A 365 6.66 25.45 -26.56
CA ASP A 365 6.17 25.65 -25.20
C ASP A 365 5.60 24.37 -24.55
N LEU A 366 5.57 23.24 -25.26
CA LEU A 366 4.91 22.01 -24.81
C LEU A 366 5.37 21.52 -23.43
N PRO A 367 6.69 21.53 -23.10
CA PRO A 367 7.14 21.17 -21.76
C PRO A 367 6.52 22.05 -20.65
N GLN A 368 6.46 23.36 -20.85
CA GLN A 368 5.89 24.33 -19.92
C GLN A 368 4.37 24.20 -19.81
N LEU A 369 3.72 23.83 -20.92
CA LEU A 369 2.28 23.53 -20.96
C LEU A 369 1.93 22.27 -20.17
N ILE A 370 2.78 21.24 -20.19
CA ILE A 370 2.63 20.04 -19.37
C ILE A 370 2.86 20.36 -17.88
N ASP A 371 3.87 21.19 -17.56
CA ASP A 371 4.10 21.70 -16.20
C ASP A 371 2.86 22.46 -15.70
N HIS A 372 2.27 23.32 -16.54
CA HIS A 372 1.05 24.07 -16.22
C HIS A 372 -0.16 23.16 -16.03
N LEU A 373 -0.39 22.19 -16.92
CA LEU A 373 -1.47 21.21 -16.78
C LEU A 373 -1.37 20.47 -15.44
N ALA A 374 -0.17 20.06 -15.04
CA ALA A 374 0.05 19.42 -13.74
C ALA A 374 -0.32 20.34 -12.57
N TYR A 375 0.04 21.62 -12.66
CA TYR A 375 -0.29 22.63 -11.66
C TYR A 375 -1.81 22.88 -11.55
N GLU A 376 -2.52 22.94 -12.67
CA GLU A 376 -3.99 23.06 -12.65
C GLU A 376 -4.64 21.83 -12.01
N ARG A 377 -4.17 20.63 -12.39
CA ARG A 377 -4.67 19.36 -11.84
C ARG A 377 -4.44 19.24 -10.33
N ILE A 378 -3.23 19.57 -9.84
CA ILE A 378 -2.94 19.47 -8.40
C ILE A 378 -3.77 20.43 -7.56
N ASN A 379 -4.17 21.57 -8.15
CA ASN A 379 -5.03 22.56 -7.53
C ASN A 379 -6.54 22.27 -7.71
N GLY A 380 -6.90 21.09 -8.24
CA GLY A 380 -8.27 20.61 -8.31
C GLY A 380 -9.04 21.00 -9.57
N ASN A 381 -8.39 21.54 -10.61
CA ASN A 381 -9.05 21.81 -11.88
C ASN A 381 -9.36 20.49 -12.62
N THR A 382 -10.65 20.24 -12.88
CA THR A 382 -11.16 19.02 -13.51
C THR A 382 -11.58 19.19 -14.98
N ALA A 383 -11.33 20.36 -15.59
CA ALA A 383 -11.61 20.60 -17.01
C ALA A 383 -10.78 19.70 -17.93
N LEU A 384 -11.17 19.48 -19.19
CA LEU A 384 -10.39 18.63 -20.09
C LEU A 384 -8.97 19.21 -20.29
N ALA A 385 -7.96 18.35 -20.40
CA ALA A 385 -6.57 18.77 -20.55
C ALA A 385 -6.38 19.72 -21.74
N VAL A 386 -7.05 19.43 -22.86
CA VAL A 386 -7.02 20.29 -24.05
C VAL A 386 -7.65 21.67 -23.82
N ASP A 387 -8.67 21.77 -22.96
CA ASP A 387 -9.32 23.04 -22.64
C ASP A 387 -8.45 23.87 -21.69
N ILE A 388 -7.79 23.22 -20.73
CA ILE A 388 -6.78 23.85 -19.87
C ILE A 388 -5.66 24.44 -20.73
N LEU A 389 -5.11 23.67 -21.67
CA LEU A 389 -4.07 24.17 -22.57
C LEU A 389 -4.58 25.29 -23.48
N ALA A 390 -5.78 25.17 -24.05
CA ALA A 390 -6.35 26.18 -24.94
C ALA A 390 -6.65 27.51 -24.23
N SER A 391 -6.76 27.52 -22.89
CA SER A 391 -6.95 28.74 -22.10
C SER A 391 -5.68 29.58 -21.95
N GLN A 392 -4.51 29.02 -22.28
CA GLN A 392 -3.23 29.70 -22.11
C GLN A 392 -2.98 30.75 -23.19
N LEU A 393 -2.41 31.90 -22.79
CA LEU A 393 -2.20 33.07 -23.65
C LEU A 393 -1.26 32.80 -24.83
N ASN A 394 -0.31 31.89 -24.67
CA ASN A 394 0.63 31.46 -25.71
C ASN A 394 0.05 30.39 -26.65
N VAL A 395 -1.08 29.76 -26.30
CA VAL A 395 -1.78 28.75 -27.10
C VAL A 395 -2.90 29.40 -27.92
N GLN A 396 -2.54 30.40 -28.73
CA GLN A 396 -3.52 31.13 -29.55
C GLN A 396 -3.91 30.35 -30.79
N ARG A 397 -5.15 29.83 -30.80
CA ARG A 397 -5.78 29.27 -32.00
C ARG A 397 -5.89 30.36 -33.08
N PRO A 398 -5.36 30.14 -34.30
CA PRO A 398 -5.58 31.07 -35.41
C PRO A 398 -7.07 31.16 -35.77
N GLU A 399 -7.55 32.37 -36.11
CA GLU A 399 -8.97 32.66 -36.33
C GLU A 399 -9.65 31.68 -37.32
N LYS A 400 -8.94 31.31 -38.39
CA LYS A 400 -9.44 30.43 -39.47
C LYS A 400 -9.31 28.94 -39.18
N VAL A 401 -8.60 28.54 -38.13
CA VAL A 401 -8.48 27.13 -37.71
C VAL A 401 -9.70 26.75 -36.89
N ASN A 402 -10.43 25.70 -37.26
CA ASN A 402 -11.61 25.25 -36.51
C ASN A 402 -11.25 24.85 -35.05
N PRO A 403 -12.01 25.27 -34.02
CA PRO A 403 -11.77 24.89 -32.62
C PRO A 403 -11.64 23.38 -32.36
N VAL A 404 -12.48 22.55 -32.99
CA VAL A 404 -12.43 21.09 -32.84
C VAL A 404 -11.12 20.53 -33.38
N LEU A 405 -10.64 21.06 -34.51
CA LEU A 405 -9.36 20.65 -35.10
C LEU A 405 -8.17 21.11 -34.25
N TRP A 406 -8.27 22.29 -33.64
CA TRP A 406 -7.25 22.79 -32.72
C TRP A 406 -7.16 21.94 -31.46
N ASN A 407 -8.29 21.61 -30.83
CA ASN A 407 -8.31 20.76 -29.65
C ASN A 407 -7.82 19.34 -29.95
N ALA A 408 -8.16 18.79 -31.13
CA ALA A 408 -7.59 17.52 -31.60
C ALA A 408 -6.08 17.61 -31.77
N PHE A 409 -5.56 18.68 -32.39
CA PHE A 409 -4.12 18.94 -32.50
C PHE A 409 -3.43 18.97 -31.13
N LEU A 410 -3.99 19.68 -30.14
CA LEU A 410 -3.45 19.73 -28.78
C LEU A 410 -3.42 18.34 -28.12
N GLY A 411 -4.50 17.56 -28.26
CA GLY A 411 -4.55 16.19 -27.77
C GLY A 411 -3.49 15.29 -28.44
N ASP A 412 -3.33 15.42 -29.76
CA ASP A 412 -2.37 14.64 -30.54
C ASP A 412 -0.91 15.01 -30.25
N LEU A 413 -0.63 16.22 -29.75
CA LEU A 413 0.70 16.59 -29.24
C LEU A 413 1.01 15.92 -27.90
N LEU A 414 0.01 15.79 -27.02
CA LEU A 414 0.17 15.25 -25.67
C LEU A 414 0.26 13.72 -25.64
N ARG A 415 -0.56 13.01 -26.43
CA ARG A 415 -0.59 11.53 -26.50
C ARG A 415 0.78 10.86 -26.65
N PRO A 416 1.67 11.28 -27.58
CA PRO A 416 2.93 10.58 -27.82
C PRO A 416 4.00 10.88 -26.75
N THR A 417 3.80 11.85 -25.85
CA THR A 417 4.81 12.27 -24.85
C THR A 417 5.22 11.15 -23.90
N GLY A 418 4.36 10.15 -23.69
CA GLY A 418 4.62 9.04 -22.77
C GLY A 418 4.50 9.41 -21.29
N LEU A 419 4.17 10.66 -20.95
CA LEU A 419 3.92 11.12 -19.57
C LEU A 419 2.43 11.06 -19.19
N LEU A 420 1.56 11.14 -20.19
CA LEU A 420 0.11 11.18 -20.09
C LEU A 420 -0.51 9.92 -20.68
N ALA A 421 -1.67 9.52 -20.16
CA ALA A 421 -2.51 8.46 -20.71
C ALA A 421 -3.94 8.97 -20.93
N GLU A 422 -4.56 8.50 -22.00
CA GLU A 422 -5.97 8.77 -22.27
C GLU A 422 -6.87 7.92 -21.36
N ARG A 423 -7.76 8.56 -20.61
CA ARG A 423 -8.69 7.95 -19.65
C ARG A 423 -10.02 8.69 -19.71
N SER A 424 -11.13 7.96 -19.88
CA SER A 424 -12.49 8.52 -19.95
C SER A 424 -12.65 9.71 -20.93
N GLY A 425 -11.87 9.73 -22.01
CA GLY A 425 -11.87 10.80 -23.01
C GLY A 425 -11.04 12.05 -22.66
N ASP A 426 -10.25 12.01 -21.58
CA ASP A 426 -9.31 13.05 -21.17
C ASP A 426 -7.87 12.51 -21.05
N LEU A 427 -6.88 13.39 -20.85
CA LEU A 427 -5.47 13.05 -20.68
C LEU A 427 -5.01 13.34 -19.24
N ASP A 428 -4.54 12.30 -18.56
CA ASP A 428 -4.04 12.38 -17.18
C ASP A 428 -2.63 11.80 -17.04
N PHE A 429 -1.90 12.26 -16.03
CA PHE A 429 -0.55 11.79 -15.72
C PHE A 429 -0.55 10.30 -15.36
N LEU A 430 0.45 9.57 -15.86
CA LEU A 430 0.61 8.13 -15.60
C LEU A 430 0.84 7.80 -14.13
N HIS A 431 1.40 8.74 -13.36
CA HIS A 431 1.61 8.57 -11.93
C HIS A 431 1.52 9.91 -11.19
N GLN A 432 0.91 9.89 -10.00
CA GLN A 432 0.71 11.08 -9.17
C GLN A 432 2.01 11.83 -8.87
N THR A 433 3.13 11.13 -8.63
CA THR A 433 4.41 11.82 -8.36
C THR A 433 5.01 12.53 -9.58
N LEU A 434 4.64 12.13 -10.80
CA LEU A 434 5.03 12.88 -12.01
C LEU A 434 4.22 14.18 -12.10
N LEU A 435 2.92 14.12 -11.80
CA LEU A 435 2.07 15.29 -11.65
C LEU A 435 2.64 16.24 -10.58
N GLU A 436 2.98 15.73 -9.40
CA GLU A 436 3.58 16.54 -8.31
C GLU A 436 4.90 17.20 -8.75
N TYR A 437 5.77 16.48 -9.47
CA TYR A 437 7.04 17.00 -9.97
C TYR A 437 6.82 18.13 -11.00
N HIS A 438 5.97 17.90 -12.00
CA HIS A 438 5.65 18.88 -13.04
C HIS A 438 4.92 20.12 -12.48
N ALA A 439 4.00 19.92 -11.53
CA ALA A 439 3.32 21.01 -10.83
C ALA A 439 4.31 21.87 -10.04
N ALA A 440 5.28 21.25 -9.36
CA ALA A 440 6.30 21.97 -8.60
C ALA A 440 7.24 22.76 -9.51
N ARG A 441 7.60 22.21 -10.67
CA ARG A 441 8.35 22.95 -11.70
C ARG A 441 7.59 24.19 -12.17
N HIS A 442 6.29 24.08 -12.43
CA HIS A 442 5.49 25.24 -12.79
C HIS A 442 5.42 26.28 -11.68
N ALA A 443 5.25 25.85 -10.42
CA ALA A 443 5.18 26.71 -9.26
C ALA A 443 6.51 27.42 -8.95
N THR A 444 7.63 26.92 -9.47
CA THR A 444 8.98 27.44 -9.24
C THR A 444 9.69 27.91 -10.52
N ARG A 445 8.94 28.07 -11.61
CA ARG A 445 9.46 28.33 -12.98
C ARG A 445 10.24 29.63 -13.13
N ASP A 446 9.93 30.64 -12.32
CA ASP A 446 10.50 31.99 -12.38
C ASP A 446 10.55 32.62 -10.98
N GLU A 447 11.27 33.74 -10.86
CA GLU A 447 11.48 34.46 -9.59
C GLU A 447 10.15 34.92 -8.96
N GLN A 448 9.21 35.40 -9.77
CA GLN A 448 7.91 35.90 -9.29
C GLN A 448 7.05 34.76 -8.73
N ALA A 449 7.00 33.63 -9.43
CA ALA A 449 6.30 32.43 -8.99
C ALA A 449 6.90 31.88 -7.68
N ARG A 450 8.24 31.84 -7.58
CA ARG A 450 8.95 31.44 -6.35
C ARG A 450 8.66 32.37 -5.17
N ALA A 451 8.66 33.68 -5.38
CA ALA A 451 8.30 34.65 -4.34
C ALA A 451 6.86 34.45 -3.84
N ALA A 452 5.89 34.33 -4.75
CA ALA A 452 4.50 34.08 -4.40
C ALA A 452 4.31 32.73 -3.67
N LEU A 453 5.05 31.70 -4.07
CA LEU A 453 5.04 30.40 -3.42
C LEU A 453 5.58 30.47 -1.99
N LEU A 454 6.69 31.19 -1.77
CA LEU A 454 7.28 31.39 -0.44
C LEU A 454 6.28 32.05 0.52
N GLU A 455 5.63 33.14 0.07
CA GLU A 455 4.59 33.82 0.85
C GLU A 455 3.42 32.88 1.19
N ARG A 456 2.96 32.09 0.21
CA ARG A 456 1.86 31.15 0.37
C ARG A 456 2.19 30.03 1.37
N LEU A 457 3.40 29.46 1.31
CA LEU A 457 3.82 28.35 2.16
C LEU A 457 4.08 28.76 3.62
N PHE A 458 4.66 29.95 3.85
CA PHE A 458 5.16 30.33 5.18
C PHE A 458 4.44 31.52 5.83
N GLN A 459 3.87 32.47 5.07
CA GLN A 459 3.31 33.71 5.64
C GLN A 459 1.79 33.66 5.88
N ARG A 460 1.00 32.86 5.15
CA ARG A 460 -0.46 32.69 5.36
C ARG A 460 -0.84 31.74 6.51
N ARG A 461 -0.05 31.71 7.58
CA ARG A 461 -0.23 30.80 8.72
C ARG A 461 -1.16 31.34 9.81
N ARG A 462 -2.36 31.84 9.45
CA ARG A 462 -3.34 32.22 10.48
C ARG A 462 -4.72 31.60 10.43
N ASP A 463 -5.29 31.16 9.30
CA ASP A 463 -6.69 30.66 9.35
C ASP A 463 -7.02 29.45 8.44
N ASP A 464 -6.07 28.88 7.69
CA ASP A 464 -6.35 27.69 6.86
C ASP A 464 -5.13 26.77 6.84
N VAL A 465 -5.16 25.73 7.68
CA VAL A 465 -4.05 24.78 7.86
C VAL A 465 -4.25 23.60 6.91
N GLY A 466 -3.24 23.29 6.08
CA GLY A 466 -2.88 21.87 5.90
C GLY A 466 -2.58 21.36 4.49
N HIS A 467 -3.21 21.87 3.42
CA HIS A 467 -3.24 21.11 2.16
C HIS A 467 -1.87 20.73 1.55
N ASP A 468 -0.88 21.62 1.57
CA ASP A 468 0.44 21.35 0.97
C ASP A 468 1.44 20.67 1.91
N LEU A 469 1.34 20.93 3.23
CA LEU A 469 2.19 20.27 4.24
C LEU A 469 1.77 18.81 4.44
N ASP A 470 0.51 18.48 4.14
CA ASP A 470 -0.06 17.13 4.19
C ASP A 470 0.36 16.25 2.99
N GLN A 471 1.03 16.83 1.98
CA GLN A 471 1.58 16.10 0.83
C GLN A 471 3.12 16.17 0.79
N PRO A 472 3.82 15.31 1.54
CA PRO A 472 5.28 15.40 1.70
C PRO A 472 6.05 15.34 0.39
N SER A 473 5.51 14.59 -0.58
CA SER A 473 6.14 14.41 -1.88
C SER A 473 6.13 15.69 -2.73
N TYR A 474 4.98 16.35 -2.84
CA TYR A 474 4.85 17.61 -3.57
C TYR A 474 5.66 18.73 -2.90
N LEU A 475 5.56 18.84 -1.57
CA LEU A 475 6.33 19.79 -0.78
C LEU A 475 7.84 19.65 -1.02
N GLY A 476 8.36 18.42 -1.12
CA GLY A 476 9.78 18.19 -1.40
C GLY A 476 10.21 18.80 -2.73
N PHE A 477 9.43 18.63 -3.80
CA PHE A 477 9.75 19.24 -5.09
C PHE A 477 9.63 20.77 -5.07
N LEU A 478 8.65 21.32 -4.35
CA LEU A 478 8.52 22.77 -4.15
C LEU A 478 9.75 23.36 -3.42
N LEU A 479 10.18 22.71 -2.34
CA LEU A 479 11.37 23.10 -1.59
C LEU A 479 12.64 22.98 -2.44
N ASP A 480 12.77 21.93 -3.25
CA ASP A 480 13.90 21.80 -4.19
C ASP A 480 13.95 22.98 -5.18
N GLY A 481 12.81 23.39 -5.74
CA GLY A 481 12.74 24.54 -6.65
C GLY A 481 12.96 25.89 -5.96
N LEU A 482 12.59 26.03 -4.69
CA LEU A 482 12.87 27.24 -3.89
C LEU A 482 14.34 27.35 -3.49
N LEU A 483 14.99 26.24 -3.15
CA LEU A 483 16.34 26.21 -2.57
C LEU A 483 17.45 26.06 -3.63
N SER A 484 17.15 25.51 -4.81
CA SER A 484 18.19 25.25 -5.83
C SER A 484 18.91 26.50 -6.36
N PRO A 485 18.26 27.66 -6.61
CA PRO A 485 18.91 28.79 -7.29
C PRO A 485 19.96 29.61 -6.50
N ALA A 486 20.31 29.26 -5.26
CA ALA A 486 21.35 29.94 -4.46
C ALA A 486 21.28 31.50 -4.48
N ASP A 487 20.07 32.03 -4.36
CA ASP A 487 19.74 33.46 -4.42
C ASP A 487 19.03 33.95 -3.14
N ASP A 488 18.66 35.23 -3.09
CA ASP A 488 18.00 35.87 -1.93
C ASP A 488 16.69 35.15 -1.53
N LEU A 489 15.97 34.57 -2.49
CA LEU A 489 14.77 33.77 -2.23
C LEU A 489 15.10 32.43 -1.57
N ALA A 490 16.20 31.78 -1.96
CA ALA A 490 16.69 30.59 -1.28
C ALA A 490 17.05 30.92 0.18
N GLU A 491 17.76 32.01 0.44
CA GLU A 491 18.06 32.45 1.82
C GLU A 491 16.81 32.78 2.63
N ALA A 492 15.83 33.44 2.01
CA ALA A 492 14.54 33.73 2.66
C ALA A 492 13.78 32.45 2.99
N THR A 493 13.86 31.43 2.13
CA THR A 493 13.28 30.10 2.39
C THR A 493 13.96 29.42 3.58
N ILE A 494 15.29 29.53 3.69
CA ILE A 494 16.06 29.01 4.83
C ILE A 494 15.61 29.68 6.14
N ARG A 495 15.51 31.01 6.16
CA ARG A 495 15.01 31.76 7.33
C ARG A 495 13.59 31.34 7.71
N ALA A 496 12.71 31.16 6.72
CA ALA A 496 11.34 30.72 6.97
C ALA A 496 11.28 29.29 7.56
N LEU A 497 12.19 28.39 7.15
CA LEU A 497 12.33 27.05 7.74
C LEU A 497 12.82 27.11 9.19
N GLU A 498 13.76 28.02 9.50
CA GLU A 498 14.24 28.27 10.87
C GLU A 498 13.11 28.77 11.78
N GLU A 499 12.36 29.77 11.33
CA GLU A 499 11.22 30.34 12.06
C GLU A 499 10.13 29.28 12.29
N LEU A 500 9.81 28.50 11.25
CA LEU A 500 8.90 27.38 11.34
C LEU A 500 9.34 26.40 12.43
N ALA A 501 10.61 26.01 12.41
CA ALA A 501 11.15 25.04 13.34
C ALA A 501 11.19 25.54 14.78
N ALA A 502 11.37 26.86 14.97
CA ALA A 502 11.28 27.52 16.27
C ALA A 502 9.83 27.62 16.79
N SER A 503 8.84 27.76 15.89
CA SER A 503 7.44 27.98 16.26
C SER A 503 6.71 26.73 16.76
N ASP A 504 6.92 25.58 16.11
CA ASP A 504 6.24 24.32 16.43
C ASP A 504 7.17 23.12 16.20
N GLN A 505 7.63 22.53 17.30
CA GLN A 505 8.56 21.40 17.25
C GLN A 505 7.97 20.13 16.63
N ARG A 506 6.66 19.91 16.74
CA ARG A 506 6.00 18.73 16.14
C ARG A 506 5.93 18.89 14.63
N VAL A 507 5.51 20.06 14.15
CA VAL A 507 5.47 20.35 12.72
C VAL A 507 6.88 20.34 12.12
N ALA A 508 7.88 20.87 12.83
CA ALA A 508 9.27 20.80 12.40
C ALA A 508 9.76 19.34 12.31
N TRP A 509 9.46 18.52 13.32
CA TRP A 509 9.80 17.10 13.29
C TRP A 509 9.20 16.40 12.08
N GLU A 510 7.90 16.58 11.83
CA GLU A 510 7.22 15.98 10.69
C GLU A 510 7.83 16.44 9.36
N LEU A 511 8.10 17.73 9.22
CA LEU A 511 8.75 18.30 8.04
C LEU A 511 10.13 17.68 7.81
N PHE A 512 11.08 17.87 8.74
CA PHE A 512 12.47 17.47 8.51
C PHE A 512 12.61 15.96 8.36
N VAL A 513 11.90 15.16 9.15
CA VAL A 513 11.98 13.69 9.03
C VAL A 513 11.45 13.21 7.69
N LYS A 514 10.28 13.71 7.25
CA LYS A 514 9.70 13.31 5.96
C LYS A 514 10.56 13.80 4.79
N GLN A 515 11.02 15.05 4.82
CA GLN A 515 11.77 15.66 3.71
C GLN A 515 13.20 15.10 3.56
N VAL A 516 13.90 14.80 4.66
CA VAL A 516 15.22 14.13 4.58
C VAL A 516 15.09 12.73 3.99
N ARG A 517 14.05 11.97 4.37
CA ARG A 517 13.75 10.64 3.80
C ARG A 517 13.45 10.70 2.31
N LEU A 518 12.84 11.79 1.85
CA LEU A 518 12.57 12.06 0.43
C LEU A 518 13.78 12.62 -0.33
N ARG A 519 14.93 12.85 0.34
CA ARG A 519 16.14 13.47 -0.24
C ARG A 519 15.88 14.85 -0.85
N THR A 520 14.99 15.62 -0.22
CA THR A 520 14.81 17.05 -0.51
C THR A 520 16.11 17.78 -0.19
N LYS A 521 16.48 18.77 -1.01
CA LYS A 521 17.71 19.59 -0.93
C LYS A 521 17.68 20.60 0.21
N LEU A 522 17.38 20.14 1.42
CA LEU A 522 17.39 20.96 2.62
C LEU A 522 18.83 21.33 3.01
N PRO A 523 19.07 22.52 3.61
CA PRO A 523 20.40 22.89 4.09
C PRO A 523 20.86 21.91 5.18
N HIS A 524 22.00 21.26 4.97
CA HIS A 524 22.46 20.16 5.82
C HIS A 524 22.68 20.59 7.28
N ASP A 525 23.36 21.71 7.50
CA ASP A 525 23.73 22.17 8.84
C ASP A 525 22.49 22.58 9.66
N LEU A 526 21.56 23.30 9.04
CA LEU A 526 20.27 23.65 9.64
C LEU A 526 19.48 22.40 10.01
N THR A 527 19.31 21.49 9.04
CA THR A 527 18.57 20.25 9.21
C THR A 527 19.19 19.39 10.31
N ALA A 528 20.51 19.29 10.34
CA ALA A 528 21.24 18.54 11.35
C ALA A 528 21.07 19.17 12.74
N CYS A 529 21.14 20.50 12.86
CA CYS A 529 20.91 21.21 14.12
C CYS A 529 19.54 20.85 14.71
N HIS A 530 18.48 20.91 13.91
CA HIS A 530 17.12 20.57 14.36
C HIS A 530 16.97 19.09 14.69
N LEU A 531 17.48 18.17 13.86
CA LEU A 531 17.40 16.74 14.16
C LEU A 531 18.17 16.36 15.42
N VAL A 532 19.30 17.02 15.69
CA VAL A 532 20.02 16.88 16.97
C VAL A 532 19.16 17.38 18.13
N ALA A 533 18.54 18.56 18.02
CA ALA A 533 17.68 19.09 19.07
C ALA A 533 16.49 18.15 19.37
N LEU A 534 15.86 17.63 18.31
CA LEU A 534 14.76 16.65 18.41
C LEU A 534 15.21 15.34 19.04
N ALA A 535 16.40 14.83 18.69
CA ALA A 535 16.96 13.62 19.31
C ALA A 535 17.27 13.82 20.80
N HIS A 536 17.61 15.03 21.25
CA HIS A 536 17.87 15.31 22.66
C HIS A 536 16.61 15.64 23.47
N ASN A 537 15.45 15.82 22.83
CA ASN A 537 14.23 16.19 23.54
C ASN A 537 13.56 14.96 24.19
N PRO A 538 13.58 14.81 25.54
CA PRO A 538 13.02 13.64 26.22
C PRO A 538 11.50 13.51 26.07
N ALA A 539 10.79 14.59 25.74
CA ALA A 539 9.35 14.56 25.55
C ALA A 539 8.91 13.80 24.29
N LEU A 540 9.82 13.53 23.35
CA LEU A 540 9.50 12.97 22.04
C LEU A 540 9.59 11.43 21.94
N SER A 541 9.84 10.69 23.03
CA SER A 541 9.84 9.20 23.05
C SER A 541 10.50 8.57 21.80
N VAL A 542 9.84 7.66 21.09
CA VAL A 542 10.27 6.99 19.85
C VAL A 542 10.73 7.97 18.76
N ASN A 543 10.16 9.17 18.70
CA ASN A 543 10.49 10.18 17.68
C ASN A 543 11.93 10.69 17.82
N ARG A 544 12.56 10.54 18.99
CA ARG A 544 13.98 10.85 19.21
C ARG A 544 14.90 9.89 18.44
N LEU A 545 14.56 8.61 18.44
CA LEU A 545 15.31 7.57 17.72
C LEU A 545 15.18 7.78 16.22
N LEU A 546 13.98 8.13 15.76
CA LEU A 546 13.72 8.48 14.35
C LEU A 546 14.46 9.75 13.93
N ALA A 547 14.59 10.75 14.81
CA ALA A 547 15.39 11.94 14.53
C ALA A 547 16.89 11.60 14.38
N ALA A 548 17.43 10.74 15.26
CA ALA A 548 18.82 10.29 15.16
C ALA A 548 19.10 9.45 13.91
N SER A 549 18.19 8.54 13.54
CA SER A 549 18.33 7.77 12.29
C SER A 549 18.19 8.64 11.05
N THR A 550 17.30 9.63 11.09
CA THR A 550 17.17 10.63 10.02
C THR A 550 18.42 11.50 9.92
N LEU A 551 19.02 11.91 11.05
CA LEU A 551 20.30 12.65 11.05
C LEU A 551 21.40 11.85 10.37
N ALA A 552 21.40 10.53 10.54
CA ALA A 552 22.38 9.66 9.89
C ALA A 552 22.25 9.63 8.35
N MET A 553 21.11 10.08 7.82
CA MET A 553 20.89 10.22 6.38
C MET A 553 21.37 11.56 5.83
N VAL A 554 21.60 12.57 6.67
CA VAL A 554 22.03 13.91 6.24
C VAL A 554 23.51 13.87 5.84
N PRO A 555 23.88 14.32 4.62
CA PRO A 555 25.27 14.35 4.18
C PRO A 555 26.17 15.11 5.16
N GLY A 556 27.32 14.53 5.51
CA GLY A 556 28.25 15.10 6.50
C GLY A 556 27.93 14.78 7.96
N TYR A 557 26.72 14.27 8.27
CA TYR A 557 26.27 14.04 9.66
C TYR A 557 25.98 12.56 9.99
N GLN A 558 26.29 11.65 9.08
CA GLN A 558 26.10 10.20 9.24
C GLN A 558 26.69 9.65 10.55
N ALA A 559 27.96 9.94 10.82
CA ALA A 559 28.64 9.48 12.04
C ALA A 559 28.00 10.05 13.32
N ARG A 560 27.49 11.27 13.27
CA ARG A 560 26.82 11.91 14.41
C ARG A 560 25.46 11.28 14.69
N GLY A 561 24.66 11.01 13.65
CA GLY A 561 23.40 10.26 13.79
C GLY A 561 23.62 8.84 14.32
N ALA A 562 24.62 8.14 13.78
CA ALA A 562 25.01 6.82 14.25
C ALA A 562 25.45 6.83 15.73
N ALA A 563 26.26 7.82 16.13
CA ALA A 563 26.69 7.97 17.53
C ALA A 563 25.51 8.18 18.49
N LEU A 564 24.48 8.95 18.09
CA LEU A 564 23.26 9.11 18.88
C LEU A 564 22.48 7.79 19.01
N LEU A 565 22.37 7.02 17.92
CA LEU A 565 21.74 5.70 17.98
C LEU A 565 22.50 4.74 18.91
N VAL A 566 23.84 4.73 18.84
CA VAL A 566 24.69 3.96 19.77
C VAL A 566 24.43 4.40 21.21
N HIS A 567 24.38 5.71 21.47
CA HIS A 567 24.07 6.24 22.80
C HIS A 567 22.70 5.73 23.30
N PHE A 568 21.66 5.76 22.46
CA PHE A 568 20.34 5.22 22.82
C PHE A 568 20.35 3.72 23.12
N THR A 569 21.21 2.91 22.48
CA THR A 569 21.32 1.48 22.84
C THR A 569 21.89 1.25 24.24
N GLN A 570 22.62 2.23 24.78
CA GLN A 570 23.30 2.17 26.08
C GLN A 570 22.55 2.96 27.16
N ASP A 571 21.56 3.77 26.78
CA ASP A 571 20.79 4.60 27.70
C ASP A 571 19.84 3.74 28.54
N SER A 572 20.17 3.56 29.81
CA SER A 572 19.37 2.79 30.76
C SER A 572 18.06 3.47 31.16
N SER A 573 17.86 4.76 30.81
CA SER A 573 16.59 5.46 31.01
C SER A 573 15.55 5.12 29.93
N LEU A 574 16.00 4.60 28.79
CA LEU A 574 15.11 4.14 27.73
C LEU A 574 14.58 2.73 28.02
N SER A 575 13.37 2.46 27.51
CA SER A 575 12.86 1.09 27.52
C SER A 575 13.79 0.18 26.72
N VAL A 576 13.91 -1.08 27.12
CA VAL A 576 14.73 -2.04 26.36
C VAL A 576 14.22 -2.21 24.93
N SER A 577 12.91 -2.06 24.71
CA SER A 577 12.31 -2.02 23.36
C SER A 577 12.87 -0.86 22.52
N ASP A 578 12.99 0.34 23.09
CA ASP A 578 13.62 1.48 22.40
C ASP A 578 15.11 1.24 22.16
N ARG A 579 15.82 0.60 23.09
CA ARG A 579 17.22 0.21 22.91
C ARG A 579 17.40 -0.79 21.75
N VAL A 580 16.52 -1.79 21.66
CA VAL A 580 16.48 -2.75 20.54
C VAL A 580 16.16 -2.03 19.22
N ARG A 581 15.19 -1.11 19.22
CA ARG A 581 14.84 -0.29 18.06
C ARG A 581 15.99 0.62 17.61
N ALA A 582 16.74 1.20 18.54
CA ALA A 582 17.94 1.99 18.24
C ALA A 582 19.02 1.14 17.58
N ALA A 583 19.26 -0.08 18.07
CA ALA A 583 20.20 -1.03 17.46
C ALA A 583 19.78 -1.44 16.04
N ARG A 584 18.47 -1.67 15.83
CA ARG A 584 17.91 -1.91 14.49
C ARG A 584 18.13 -0.74 13.54
N LEU A 585 17.78 0.48 13.97
CA LEU A 585 17.96 1.68 13.16
C LEU A 585 19.43 1.91 12.83
N LEU A 586 20.35 1.61 13.75
CA LEU A 586 21.80 1.67 13.49
C LEU A 586 22.23 0.65 12.43
N ALA A 587 21.62 -0.55 12.44
CA ALA A 587 21.91 -1.58 11.45
C ALA A 587 21.48 -1.18 10.02
N GLU A 588 20.56 -0.22 9.89
CA GLU A 588 20.13 0.37 8.62
C GLU A 588 21.04 1.50 8.12
N VAL A 589 21.92 2.04 8.99
CA VAL A 589 22.86 3.10 8.62
C VAL A 589 24.06 2.52 7.87
N ASP A 590 24.34 3.06 6.68
CA ASP A 590 25.50 2.65 5.88
C ASP A 590 26.79 2.76 6.70
N GLY A 591 27.71 1.82 6.51
CA GLY A 591 28.96 1.75 7.28
C GLY A 591 28.82 1.36 8.77
N HIS A 592 27.60 1.32 9.33
CA HIS A 592 27.35 0.96 10.73
C HIS A 592 26.47 -0.30 10.88
N ARG A 593 26.14 -0.96 9.77
CA ARG A 593 25.38 -2.21 9.75
C ARG A 593 25.94 -3.23 10.73
N SER A 594 27.23 -3.55 10.61
CA SER A 594 27.90 -4.55 11.45
C SER A 594 27.80 -4.21 12.94
N GLN A 595 27.93 -2.93 13.29
CA GLN A 595 27.82 -2.44 14.67
C GLN A 595 26.39 -2.57 15.20
N GLY A 596 25.38 -2.09 14.46
CA GLY A 596 23.97 -2.20 14.87
C GLY A 596 23.53 -3.65 15.00
N THR A 597 23.92 -4.50 14.04
CA THR A 597 23.68 -5.94 14.09
C THR A 597 24.39 -6.60 15.28
N GLN A 598 25.63 -6.20 15.59
CA GLN A 598 26.33 -6.74 16.76
C GLN A 598 25.65 -6.34 18.06
N LEU A 599 25.16 -5.10 18.18
CA LEU A 599 24.39 -4.66 19.35
C LEU A 599 23.09 -5.46 19.51
N LEU A 600 22.40 -5.79 18.41
CA LEU A 600 21.25 -6.69 18.47
C LEU A 600 21.64 -8.10 18.95
N VAL A 601 22.80 -8.61 18.53
CA VAL A 601 23.35 -9.90 19.02
C VAL A 601 23.69 -9.83 20.51
N ASP A 602 24.26 -8.72 20.96
CA ASP A 602 24.62 -8.52 22.37
C ASP A 602 23.36 -8.43 23.24
N LEU A 603 22.35 -7.67 22.81
CA LEU A 603 21.04 -7.59 23.45
C LEU A 603 20.33 -8.96 23.48
N LEU A 604 20.47 -9.74 22.41
CA LEU A 604 19.96 -11.10 22.34
C LEU A 604 20.68 -12.04 23.33
N ALA A 605 22.00 -11.91 23.46
CA ALA A 605 22.83 -12.72 24.34
C ALA A 605 22.71 -12.34 25.83
N ASP A 606 22.25 -11.13 26.14
CA ASP A 606 22.13 -10.62 27.51
C ASP A 606 21.06 -11.39 28.31
N ARG A 607 21.52 -12.26 29.21
CA ARG A 607 20.65 -13.10 30.05
C ARG A 607 19.97 -12.32 31.18
N SER A 608 20.36 -11.07 31.43
CA SER A 608 19.72 -10.21 32.42
C SER A 608 18.42 -9.60 31.90
N LEU A 609 18.25 -9.53 30.57
CA LEU A 609 17.04 -9.03 29.92
C LEU A 609 15.93 -10.08 29.95
N ASP A 610 14.70 -9.59 30.03
CA ASP A 610 13.53 -10.44 29.90
C ASP A 610 13.52 -11.14 28.52
N PHE A 611 12.97 -12.35 28.50
CA PHE A 611 12.91 -13.19 27.32
C PHE A 611 12.28 -12.49 26.12
N TRP A 612 11.21 -11.72 26.32
CA TRP A 612 10.49 -11.05 25.23
C TRP A 612 11.31 -9.96 24.55
N LEU A 613 12.17 -9.28 25.33
CA LEU A 613 13.05 -8.23 24.82
C LEU A 613 14.21 -8.82 24.01
N ARG A 614 14.70 -9.99 24.43
CA ARG A 614 15.70 -10.78 23.68
C ARG A 614 15.08 -11.35 22.40
N LEU A 615 13.81 -11.73 22.45
CA LEU A 615 13.03 -12.18 21.31
C LEU A 615 12.88 -11.08 20.25
N ASP A 616 12.60 -9.85 20.66
CA ASP A 616 12.49 -8.70 19.75
C ASP A 616 13.82 -8.42 19.01
N ALA A 617 14.95 -8.51 19.72
CA ALA A 617 16.28 -8.42 19.09
C ALA A 617 16.53 -9.57 18.10
N GLY A 618 16.15 -10.79 18.48
CA GLY A 618 16.20 -11.97 17.62
C GLY A 618 15.36 -11.81 16.35
N TYR A 619 14.17 -11.21 16.46
CA TYR A 619 13.27 -10.92 15.35
C TYR A 619 13.84 -9.90 14.36
N HIS A 620 14.52 -8.86 14.85
CA HIS A 620 15.19 -7.90 13.96
C HIS A 620 16.44 -8.48 13.28
N LEU A 621 17.21 -9.33 13.96
CA LEU A 621 18.32 -10.07 13.35
C LEU A 621 17.84 -11.06 12.29
N ALA A 622 16.69 -11.67 12.53
CA ALA A 622 16.02 -12.59 11.66
C ALA A 622 15.63 -11.99 10.29
N ALA A 623 15.24 -10.71 10.27
CA ALA A 623 15.02 -9.97 9.02
C ALA A 623 16.32 -9.78 8.21
N MET A 624 17.49 -9.99 8.84
CA MET A 624 18.83 -9.87 8.23
C MET A 624 19.37 -11.27 7.90
N ARG A 625 19.12 -11.76 6.68
CA ARG A 625 19.49 -13.12 6.23
C ARG A 625 20.94 -13.53 6.53
N GLU A 626 21.87 -12.59 6.53
CA GLU A 626 23.31 -12.79 6.78
C GLU A 626 23.64 -13.25 8.21
N ARG A 627 22.70 -13.15 9.15
CA ARG A 627 22.89 -13.49 10.57
C ARG A 627 21.93 -14.58 11.07
N ARG A 628 21.31 -15.31 10.14
CA ARG A 628 20.47 -16.48 10.46
C ARG A 628 21.21 -17.41 11.43
N ASP A 629 22.45 -17.75 11.13
CA ASP A 629 23.26 -18.69 11.92
C ASP A 629 23.53 -18.19 13.34
N ASP A 630 23.60 -16.87 13.54
CA ASP A 630 23.77 -16.28 14.87
C ASP A 630 22.48 -16.38 15.69
N VAL A 631 21.33 -16.10 15.08
CA VAL A 631 20.02 -16.26 15.73
C VAL A 631 19.81 -17.73 16.11
N VAL A 632 20.07 -18.65 15.18
CA VAL A 632 19.96 -20.09 15.43
C VAL A 632 20.93 -20.52 16.54
N ARG A 633 22.20 -20.13 16.47
CA ARG A 633 23.21 -20.46 17.50
C ARG A 633 22.83 -19.95 18.88
N LEU A 634 22.25 -18.76 18.98
CA LEU A 634 21.92 -18.12 20.26
C LEU A 634 20.58 -18.58 20.84
N PHE A 635 19.59 -18.88 19.99
CA PHE A 635 18.26 -19.35 20.43
C PHE A 635 18.15 -20.86 20.57
N ALA A 636 18.83 -21.66 19.76
CA ALA A 636 18.72 -23.13 19.83
C ALA A 636 19.06 -23.69 21.23
N PRO A 637 20.09 -23.20 21.96
CA PRO A 637 20.34 -23.63 23.33
C PRO A 637 19.23 -23.20 24.31
N LEU A 638 18.56 -22.08 24.06
CA LEU A 638 17.49 -21.57 24.92
C LEU A 638 16.21 -22.41 24.82
N VAL A 639 15.96 -23.00 23.64
CA VAL A 639 14.90 -24.00 23.45
C VAL A 639 15.06 -25.17 24.43
N GLY A 640 16.27 -25.73 24.53
CA GLY A 640 16.55 -26.84 25.44
C GLY A 640 16.62 -26.44 26.91
N ALA A 641 16.99 -25.18 27.20
CA ALA A 641 17.05 -24.65 28.57
C ALA A 641 15.71 -24.12 29.08
N ALA A 642 14.71 -23.96 28.22
CA ALA A 642 13.37 -23.50 28.58
C ALA A 642 12.70 -24.53 29.50
N LYS A 643 12.47 -24.11 30.75
CA LYS A 643 11.90 -24.96 31.81
C LYS A 643 10.38 -25.17 31.69
N THR A 644 9.69 -24.37 30.86
CA THR A 644 8.24 -24.44 30.70
C THR A 644 7.87 -24.70 29.23
N PRO A 645 6.81 -25.49 28.96
CA PRO A 645 6.34 -25.72 27.60
C PRO A 645 5.99 -24.43 26.86
N SER A 646 5.34 -23.46 27.52
CA SER A 646 5.06 -22.13 26.98
C SER A 646 6.29 -21.45 26.37
N ARG A 647 7.41 -21.44 27.11
CA ARG A 647 8.67 -20.89 26.63
C ARG A 647 9.20 -21.73 25.48
N GLN A 648 9.21 -23.06 25.59
CA GLN A 648 9.68 -23.93 24.49
C GLN A 648 8.94 -23.66 23.18
N VAL A 649 7.62 -23.48 23.23
CA VAL A 649 6.79 -23.13 22.07
C VAL A 649 7.22 -21.80 21.47
N THR A 650 7.39 -20.74 22.26
CA THR A 650 7.80 -19.43 21.73
C THR A 650 9.17 -19.48 21.07
N HIS A 651 10.15 -20.16 21.68
CA HIS A 651 11.48 -20.29 21.11
C HIS A 651 11.47 -21.12 19.82
N ALA A 652 10.69 -22.20 19.81
CA ALA A 652 10.57 -23.07 18.65
C ALA A 652 9.81 -22.39 17.49
N ALA A 653 8.77 -21.59 17.78
CA ALA A 653 8.03 -20.81 16.79
C ALA A 653 8.93 -19.81 16.05
N LEU A 654 9.82 -19.13 16.77
CA LEU A 654 10.80 -18.23 16.17
C LEU A 654 11.73 -19.00 15.21
N LEU A 655 12.39 -20.07 15.69
CA LEU A 655 13.32 -20.85 14.88
C LEU A 655 12.63 -21.52 13.68
N ALA A 656 11.39 -21.98 13.85
CA ALA A 656 10.59 -22.55 12.77
C ALA A 656 10.28 -21.52 11.68
N ALA A 657 10.07 -20.24 12.02
CA ALA A 657 9.93 -19.16 11.04
C ALA A 657 11.21 -18.94 10.20
N PHE A 658 12.39 -19.37 10.69
CA PHE A 658 13.64 -19.41 9.91
C PHE A 658 13.84 -20.70 9.11
N GLY A 659 12.87 -21.60 9.12
CA GLY A 659 12.96 -22.89 8.45
C GLY A 659 13.88 -23.88 9.18
N GLU A 660 14.06 -23.73 10.49
CA GLU A 660 14.74 -24.76 11.29
C GLU A 660 13.80 -25.97 11.48
N GLU A 661 14.07 -27.03 10.72
CA GLU A 661 13.31 -28.29 10.79
C GLU A 661 13.28 -28.90 12.20
N SER A 662 14.37 -28.75 12.96
CA SER A 662 14.42 -29.21 14.35
C SER A 662 13.40 -28.49 15.26
N ALA A 663 13.12 -27.21 14.97
CA ALA A 663 12.16 -26.40 15.70
C ALA A 663 10.72 -26.69 15.26
N ILE A 664 10.50 -26.95 13.97
CA ILE A 664 9.22 -27.43 13.44
C ILE A 664 8.87 -28.80 14.05
N ALA A 665 9.84 -29.72 14.08
CA ALA A 665 9.70 -31.03 14.72
C ALA A 665 9.42 -30.91 16.22
N LEU A 666 10.05 -29.94 16.90
CA LEU A 666 9.77 -29.64 18.29
C LEU A 666 8.34 -29.12 18.49
N LEU A 667 7.88 -28.16 17.69
CA LEU A 667 6.50 -27.66 17.77
C LEU A 667 5.50 -28.80 17.55
N LEU A 668 5.75 -29.68 16.58
CA LEU A 668 4.93 -30.86 16.35
C LEU A 668 4.93 -31.80 17.57
N ARG A 669 6.09 -32.03 18.17
CA ARG A 669 6.20 -32.86 19.39
C ARG A 669 5.46 -32.23 20.56
N LEU A 670 5.65 -30.93 20.80
CA LEU A 670 4.98 -30.21 21.88
C LEU A 670 3.46 -30.18 21.69
N ALA A 671 2.99 -29.99 20.45
CA ALA A 671 1.56 -30.01 20.14
C ALA A 671 0.94 -31.41 20.36
N ASN A 672 1.70 -32.47 20.09
CA ASN A 672 1.26 -33.87 20.24
C ASN A 672 1.45 -34.46 21.65
N ASP A 673 2.22 -33.83 22.52
CA ASP A 673 2.52 -34.38 23.85
C ASP A 673 1.30 -34.23 24.79
N PRO A 674 0.63 -35.32 25.18
CA PRO A 674 -0.57 -35.25 26.02
C PRO A 674 -0.27 -34.81 27.47
N THR A 675 1.00 -34.81 27.88
CA THR A 675 1.42 -34.38 29.23
C THR A 675 1.52 -32.85 29.35
N ILE A 676 1.49 -32.13 28.22
CA ILE A 676 1.55 -30.67 28.16
C ILE A 676 0.14 -30.08 28.22
N GLY A 677 0.00 -28.96 28.94
CA GLY A 677 -1.26 -28.24 29.03
C GLY A 677 -1.79 -27.84 27.65
N ILE A 678 -3.10 -27.93 27.46
CA ILE A 678 -3.77 -27.66 26.18
C ILE A 678 -3.42 -26.29 25.58
N ARG A 679 -3.25 -25.23 26.40
CA ARG A 679 -2.82 -23.90 25.91
C ARG A 679 -1.52 -23.94 25.13
N ASP A 680 -0.49 -24.56 25.70
CA ASP A 680 0.83 -24.62 25.07
C ASP A 680 0.81 -25.51 23.83
N ARG A 681 0.04 -26.61 23.86
CA ARG A 681 -0.18 -27.49 22.69
C ARG A 681 -0.87 -26.75 21.55
N VAL A 682 -1.87 -25.94 21.86
CA VAL A 682 -2.59 -25.10 20.90
C VAL A 682 -1.71 -23.99 20.37
N ASP A 683 -0.90 -23.35 21.21
CA ASP A 683 0.05 -22.32 20.77
C ASP A 683 1.10 -22.90 19.82
N ALA A 684 1.56 -24.14 20.06
CA ALA A 684 2.45 -24.85 19.15
C ALA A 684 1.77 -25.17 17.81
N GLY A 685 0.54 -25.70 17.84
CA GLY A 685 -0.26 -25.95 16.64
C GLY A 685 -0.58 -24.67 15.86
N ARG A 686 -0.87 -23.56 16.56
CA ARG A 686 -1.13 -22.24 15.98
C ARG A 686 0.10 -21.67 15.29
N ALA A 687 1.29 -21.82 15.89
CA ALA A 687 2.55 -21.39 15.27
C ALA A 687 2.80 -22.13 13.95
N LEU A 688 2.59 -23.45 13.93
CA LEU A 688 2.69 -24.26 12.72
C LEU A 688 1.62 -23.88 11.66
N ALA A 689 0.38 -23.66 12.08
CA ALA A 689 -0.70 -23.25 11.19
C ALA A 689 -0.43 -21.90 10.50
N ARG A 690 0.18 -20.93 11.21
CA ARG A 690 0.61 -19.64 10.65
C ARG A 690 1.71 -19.77 9.60
N LEU A 691 2.58 -20.77 9.75
CA LEU A 691 3.61 -21.10 8.75
C LEU A 691 3.03 -21.90 7.56
N GLY A 692 1.72 -22.20 7.56
CA GLY A 692 1.06 -22.99 6.54
C GLY A 692 1.33 -24.49 6.63
N ASP A 693 1.85 -24.99 7.76
CA ASP A 693 2.14 -26.41 7.94
C ASP A 693 0.85 -27.19 8.23
N GLU A 694 0.36 -27.91 7.23
CA GLU A 694 -0.88 -28.70 7.32
C GLU A 694 -0.81 -29.83 8.35
N ARG A 695 0.39 -30.25 8.80
CA ARG A 695 0.54 -31.27 9.84
C ARG A 695 -0.03 -30.83 11.18
N ALA A 696 -0.19 -29.52 11.40
CA ALA A 696 -0.86 -28.98 12.58
C ALA A 696 -2.37 -29.25 12.61
N ALA A 697 -2.98 -29.49 11.44
CA ALA A 697 -4.43 -29.57 11.32
C ALA A 697 -5.02 -30.75 12.10
N SER A 698 -4.41 -31.93 12.04
CA SER A 698 -4.89 -33.12 12.78
C SER A 698 -4.91 -32.86 14.28
N ILE A 699 -3.84 -32.24 14.78
CA ILE A 699 -3.67 -31.91 16.20
C ILE A 699 -4.68 -30.85 16.62
N LEU A 700 -4.82 -29.77 15.85
CA LEU A 700 -5.77 -28.70 16.15
C LEU A 700 -7.23 -29.16 16.05
N VAL A 701 -7.55 -30.12 15.18
CA VAL A 701 -8.87 -30.78 15.15
C VAL A 701 -9.10 -31.54 16.45
N THR A 702 -8.16 -32.39 16.87
CA THR A 702 -8.27 -33.15 18.12
C THR A 702 -8.35 -32.23 19.34
N LEU A 703 -7.60 -31.13 19.35
CA LEU A 703 -7.61 -30.15 20.44
C LEU A 703 -8.85 -29.25 20.41
N ALA A 704 -9.47 -29.03 19.25
CA ALA A 704 -10.72 -28.29 19.15
C ALA A 704 -11.93 -29.15 19.53
N ASP A 705 -11.79 -30.47 19.46
CA ASP A 705 -12.79 -31.39 19.98
C ASP A 705 -12.69 -31.45 21.52
N TYR A 706 -13.83 -31.32 22.19
CA TYR A 706 -13.89 -31.06 23.64
C TYR A 706 -14.68 -32.11 24.42
N ASP A 707 -14.74 -33.36 23.95
CA ASP A 707 -15.51 -34.43 24.60
C ASP A 707 -15.14 -34.71 26.08
N ASP A 708 -14.11 -34.06 26.63
CA ASP A 708 -13.73 -34.06 28.04
C ASP A 708 -13.97 -32.67 28.70
N PRO A 709 -15.06 -32.49 29.46
CA PRO A 709 -15.44 -31.21 30.06
C PRO A 709 -14.64 -30.80 31.32
N GLU A 710 -13.75 -31.65 31.84
CA GLU A 710 -12.92 -31.33 33.01
C GLU A 710 -11.61 -30.58 32.64
N GLY A 711 -11.34 -30.35 31.35
CA GLY A 711 -10.13 -29.72 30.81
C GLY A 711 -10.13 -28.18 30.77
N ASP A 712 -9.02 -27.58 30.29
CA ASP A 712 -8.92 -26.13 30.08
C ASP A 712 -9.67 -25.69 28.83
N ILE A 713 -10.97 -25.47 29.06
CA ILE A 713 -12.03 -24.90 28.24
C ILE A 713 -11.51 -23.82 27.25
N GLN A 714 -10.69 -22.85 27.68
CA GLN A 714 -10.18 -21.79 26.79
C GLN A 714 -9.21 -22.31 25.72
N GLY A 715 -8.54 -23.43 25.97
CA GLY A 715 -7.66 -24.10 25.01
C GLY A 715 -8.40 -24.60 23.78
N HIS A 716 -9.53 -25.29 23.94
CA HIS A 716 -10.28 -25.84 22.81
C HIS A 716 -10.83 -24.75 21.88
N MET A 717 -11.30 -23.65 22.46
CA MET A 717 -11.76 -22.50 21.69
C MET A 717 -10.62 -21.85 20.89
N ARG A 718 -9.43 -21.71 21.49
CA ARG A 718 -8.22 -21.24 20.79
C ARG A 718 -7.79 -22.21 19.70
N ALA A 719 -7.94 -23.52 19.92
CA ALA A 719 -7.66 -24.55 18.92
C ALA A 719 -8.57 -24.42 17.69
N ALA A 720 -9.87 -24.21 17.91
CA ALA A 720 -10.82 -23.97 16.84
C ALA A 720 -10.49 -22.70 16.04
N ARG A 721 -10.08 -21.62 16.71
CA ARG A 721 -9.62 -20.38 16.04
C ARG A 721 -8.31 -20.59 15.27
N ALA A 722 -7.35 -21.31 15.84
CA ALA A 722 -6.09 -21.64 15.17
C ALA A 722 -6.31 -22.53 13.95
N LEU A 723 -7.27 -23.48 14.02
CA LEU A 723 -7.65 -24.33 12.89
C LEU A 723 -8.25 -23.51 11.74
N ALA A 724 -8.95 -22.41 12.04
CA ALA A 724 -9.48 -21.50 11.02
C ALA A 724 -8.41 -20.73 10.23
N LEU A 725 -7.16 -20.69 10.73
CA LEU A 725 -6.01 -20.16 9.98
C LEU A 725 -5.60 -21.06 8.83
N LEU A 726 -6.00 -22.34 8.85
CA LEU A 726 -5.76 -23.29 7.78
C LEU A 726 -6.98 -23.32 6.84
N PRO A 727 -6.87 -22.75 5.63
CA PRO A 727 -7.97 -22.63 4.65
C PRO A 727 -8.85 -23.89 4.51
N ARG A 728 -8.23 -25.06 4.35
CA ARG A 728 -8.91 -26.35 4.12
C ARG A 728 -9.71 -26.88 5.32
N TYR A 729 -9.49 -26.34 6.52
CA TYR A 729 -10.06 -26.86 7.76
C TYR A 729 -11.06 -25.89 8.40
N ARG A 730 -11.41 -24.79 7.72
CA ARG A 730 -12.36 -23.79 8.21
C ARG A 730 -13.75 -24.35 8.51
N ALA A 731 -14.24 -25.29 7.70
CA ALA A 731 -15.51 -25.98 7.99
C ALA A 731 -15.46 -26.79 9.29
N LYS A 732 -14.32 -27.42 9.59
CA LYS A 732 -14.10 -28.14 10.86
C LYS A 732 -13.95 -27.19 12.04
N ALA A 733 -13.28 -26.05 11.84
CA ALA A 733 -13.20 -24.98 12.84
C ALA A 733 -14.60 -24.41 13.16
N ALA A 734 -15.40 -24.13 12.14
CA ALA A 734 -16.77 -23.67 12.30
C ALA A 734 -17.65 -24.70 13.03
N ALA A 735 -17.52 -26.00 12.69
CA ALA A 735 -18.23 -27.07 13.39
C ALA A 735 -17.87 -27.11 14.89
N ALA A 736 -16.59 -26.97 15.23
CA ALA A 736 -16.14 -26.90 16.63
C ALA A 736 -16.70 -25.65 17.35
N LEU A 737 -16.67 -24.48 16.71
CA LEU A 737 -17.23 -23.24 17.28
C LEU A 737 -18.75 -23.31 17.47
N ILE A 738 -19.48 -23.96 16.55
CA ILE A 738 -20.92 -24.22 16.69
C ILE A 738 -21.16 -25.12 17.90
N LYS A 739 -20.42 -26.23 18.00
CA LYS A 739 -20.51 -27.19 19.11
C LYS A 739 -20.33 -26.44 20.45
N ILE A 740 -19.24 -25.66 20.59
CA ILE A 740 -18.95 -24.81 21.77
C ILE A 740 -20.08 -23.81 22.06
N ALA A 741 -20.59 -23.09 21.07
CA ALA A 741 -21.62 -22.07 21.28
C ALA A 741 -22.97 -22.67 21.73
N THR A 742 -23.30 -23.88 21.27
CA THR A 742 -24.60 -24.53 21.53
C THR A 742 -24.66 -25.35 22.81
N ASP A 743 -23.54 -25.82 23.32
CA ASP A 743 -23.50 -26.73 24.46
C ASP A 743 -23.60 -25.96 25.78
N THR A 744 -24.70 -26.21 26.49
CA THR A 744 -25.04 -25.56 27.77
C THR A 744 -24.52 -26.31 28.99
N THR A 745 -23.96 -27.51 28.79
CA THR A 745 -23.54 -28.42 29.87
C THR A 745 -22.08 -28.24 30.24
N VAL A 746 -21.25 -27.88 29.26
CA VAL A 746 -19.79 -27.75 29.40
C VAL A 746 -19.33 -26.30 29.46
N TRP A 747 -19.94 -25.41 28.68
CA TRP A 747 -19.40 -24.06 28.43
C TRP A 747 -20.13 -22.98 29.22
N ASP A 748 -19.34 -22.10 29.85
CA ASP A 748 -19.90 -20.91 30.46
C ASP A 748 -20.53 -19.98 29.41
N ASN A 749 -21.48 -19.16 29.87
CA ASN A 749 -22.25 -18.29 28.99
C ASN A 749 -21.40 -17.25 28.22
N ARG A 750 -20.23 -16.84 28.74
CA ARG A 750 -19.32 -15.91 28.05
C ARG A 750 -18.57 -16.61 26.93
N THR A 751 -18.02 -17.79 27.18
CA THR A 751 -17.28 -18.56 26.18
C THR A 751 -18.18 -18.96 25.00
N ARG A 752 -19.45 -19.28 25.28
CA ARG A 752 -20.47 -19.53 24.24
C ARG A 752 -20.72 -18.32 23.34
N VAL A 753 -20.78 -17.13 23.93
CA VAL A 753 -20.90 -15.86 23.18
C VAL A 753 -19.64 -15.61 22.36
N ASP A 754 -18.45 -15.76 22.93
CA ASP A 754 -17.19 -15.54 22.22
C ASP A 754 -17.00 -16.54 21.06
N ALA A 755 -17.53 -17.76 21.17
CA ALA A 755 -17.54 -18.76 20.11
C ALA A 755 -18.50 -18.39 18.98
N ALA A 756 -19.69 -17.88 19.31
CA ALA A 756 -20.65 -17.37 18.35
C ALA A 756 -20.12 -16.10 17.64
N VAL A 757 -19.39 -15.22 18.34
CA VAL A 757 -18.67 -14.08 17.73
C VAL A 757 -17.56 -14.57 16.80
N ALA A 758 -16.73 -15.51 17.24
CA ALA A 758 -15.66 -16.06 16.40
C ALA A 758 -16.22 -16.72 15.14
N LEU A 759 -17.32 -17.46 15.26
CA LEU A 759 -18.05 -18.04 14.13
C LEU A 759 -18.62 -16.95 13.21
N ALA A 760 -19.14 -15.86 13.78
CA ALA A 760 -19.65 -14.72 13.01
C ALA A 760 -18.56 -14.01 12.20
N SER A 761 -17.31 -14.10 12.64
CA SER A 761 -16.11 -13.59 11.96
C SER A 761 -15.50 -14.57 10.95
N LEU A 762 -16.01 -15.81 10.85
CA LEU A 762 -15.57 -16.77 9.83
C LEU A 762 -16.36 -16.61 8.53
N ASP A 763 -15.63 -16.54 7.42
CA ASP A 763 -16.22 -16.51 6.07
C ASP A 763 -17.14 -17.70 5.83
N GLY A 764 -18.35 -17.42 5.35
CA GLY A 764 -19.40 -18.40 5.14
C GLY A 764 -20.26 -18.74 6.37
N TYR A 765 -19.93 -18.21 7.57
CA TYR A 765 -20.63 -18.56 8.82
C TYR A 765 -21.18 -17.37 9.61
N ARG A 766 -21.14 -16.14 9.05
CA ARG A 766 -21.67 -14.91 9.70
C ARG A 766 -23.12 -15.03 10.14
N ALA A 767 -24.00 -15.45 9.24
CA ALA A 767 -25.43 -15.64 9.54
C ALA A 767 -25.63 -16.65 10.67
N ARG A 768 -24.88 -17.77 10.62
CA ARG A 768 -24.94 -18.80 11.66
C ARG A 768 -24.44 -18.30 13.02
N GLY A 769 -23.37 -17.50 13.04
CA GLY A 769 -22.88 -16.84 14.25
C GLY A 769 -23.88 -15.82 14.82
N ALA A 770 -24.52 -15.02 13.96
CA ALA A 770 -25.56 -14.06 14.35
C ALA A 770 -26.84 -14.74 14.87
N GLU A 771 -27.25 -15.86 14.28
CA GLU A 771 -28.34 -16.70 14.78
C GLU A 771 -28.04 -17.18 16.21
N LEU A 772 -26.84 -17.74 16.42
CA LEU A 772 -26.43 -18.21 17.75
C LEU A 772 -26.34 -17.07 18.76
N LEU A 773 -25.82 -15.90 18.36
CA LEU A 773 -25.81 -14.71 19.22
C LEU A 773 -27.23 -14.24 19.56
N THR A 774 -28.19 -14.34 18.63
CA THR A 774 -29.61 -14.00 18.87
C THR A 774 -30.22 -14.94 19.91
N VAL A 775 -30.03 -16.25 19.72
CA VAL A 775 -30.45 -17.27 20.70
C VAL A 775 -29.81 -17.01 22.08
N LEU A 776 -28.53 -16.65 22.13
CA LEU A 776 -27.83 -16.35 23.37
C LEU A 776 -28.27 -15.02 24.03
N ALA A 777 -28.69 -14.04 23.23
CA ALA A 777 -29.18 -12.73 23.70
C ALA A 777 -30.62 -12.79 24.26
N GLU A 778 -31.42 -13.75 23.79
CA GLU A 778 -32.82 -13.95 24.14
C GLU A 778 -33.02 -15.07 25.18
N GLY A 779 -32.06 -15.99 25.32
CA GLY A 779 -32.17 -17.14 26.23
C GLY A 779 -32.29 -16.77 27.72
N GLU A 780 -33.38 -17.16 28.36
CA GLU A 780 -33.65 -16.89 29.77
C GLU A 780 -32.74 -17.65 30.75
N SER A 781 -32.15 -18.76 30.30
CA SER A 781 -31.18 -19.57 31.05
C SER A 781 -29.76 -18.98 31.09
N ILE A 782 -29.54 -17.82 30.44
CA ILE A 782 -28.22 -17.20 30.28
C ILE A 782 -28.07 -15.99 31.21
N GLY A 783 -26.92 -15.91 31.89
CA GLY A 783 -26.61 -14.83 32.83
C GLY A 783 -26.73 -13.43 32.21
N ARG A 784 -27.19 -12.45 33.01
CA ARG A 784 -27.47 -11.07 32.55
C ARG A 784 -26.29 -10.42 31.82
N TYR A 785 -25.05 -10.68 32.27
CA TYR A 785 -23.83 -10.15 31.65
C TYR A 785 -23.58 -10.72 30.25
N ALA A 786 -23.66 -12.04 30.08
CA ALA A 786 -23.45 -12.70 28.79
C ALA A 786 -24.57 -12.36 27.79
N ARG A 787 -25.82 -12.21 28.23
CA ARG A 787 -26.90 -11.65 27.39
C ARG A 787 -26.60 -10.23 26.95
N GLY A 788 -26.05 -9.40 27.85
CA GLY A 788 -25.60 -8.05 27.54
C GLY A 788 -24.48 -8.03 26.49
N GLN A 789 -23.48 -8.90 26.62
CA GLN A 789 -22.43 -9.08 25.61
C GLN A 789 -22.97 -9.59 24.27
N ALA A 790 -23.85 -10.60 24.29
CA ALA A 790 -24.46 -11.12 23.07
C ALA A 790 -25.28 -10.03 22.35
N ARG A 791 -26.07 -9.25 23.10
CA ARG A 791 -26.79 -8.09 22.58
C ARG A 791 -25.86 -7.00 22.07
N GLN A 792 -24.77 -6.69 22.78
CA GLN A 792 -23.79 -5.71 22.32
C GLN A 792 -23.09 -6.18 21.05
N SER A 793 -22.74 -7.47 20.94
CA SER A 793 -22.17 -8.05 19.73
C SER A 793 -23.20 -8.07 18.59
N LEU A 794 -24.47 -8.37 18.85
CA LEU A 794 -25.56 -8.22 17.87
C LEU A 794 -25.77 -6.77 17.48
N THR A 795 -25.70 -5.83 18.41
CA THR A 795 -25.80 -4.39 18.17
C THR A 795 -24.60 -3.90 17.38
N ARG A 796 -23.38 -4.40 17.60
CA ARG A 796 -22.24 -4.14 16.70
C ARG A 796 -22.42 -4.78 15.33
N LEU A 797 -23.13 -5.91 15.25
CA LEU A 797 -23.51 -6.53 13.98
C LEU A 797 -24.75 -5.86 13.33
N ARG A 798 -25.57 -5.11 14.08
CA ARG A 798 -26.87 -4.49 13.69
C ARG A 798 -26.86 -2.96 13.59
N ASP A 799 -26.05 -2.21 14.32
CA ASP A 799 -25.85 -0.75 14.17
C ASP A 799 -25.14 -0.49 12.84
N VAL A 800 -24.25 -1.41 12.47
CA VAL A 800 -23.79 -1.70 11.11
C VAL A 800 -24.94 -1.83 10.09
N ALA A 801 -26.15 -2.22 10.50
CA ALA A 801 -27.33 -2.36 9.64
C ALA A 801 -28.42 -1.26 9.85
N VAL A 802 -28.39 -0.48 10.94
CA VAL A 802 -29.43 0.50 11.30
C VAL A 802 -29.02 1.95 10.96
N GLU A 803 -27.74 2.30 10.93
CA GLU A 803 -27.30 3.58 10.36
C GLU A 803 -27.54 3.66 8.83
N GLY A 804 -27.73 2.52 8.17
CA GLY A 804 -28.16 2.44 6.77
C GLY A 804 -29.66 2.67 6.51
N ARG A 805 -30.49 2.97 7.54
CA ARG A 805 -31.95 3.14 7.39
C ARG A 805 -32.53 4.45 7.92
N ARG A 806 -31.72 5.44 8.34
CA ARG A 806 -32.23 6.67 8.97
C ARG A 806 -32.34 7.94 8.12
N ASP A 807 -32.06 7.90 6.82
CA ASP A 807 -32.34 9.04 5.91
C ASP A 807 -33.45 8.72 4.90
N VAL A 808 -34.63 8.33 5.42
CA VAL A 808 -35.91 8.57 4.73
C VAL A 808 -36.91 9.03 5.78
N TYR A 809 -36.82 10.31 6.15
CA TYR A 809 -37.96 11.22 6.31
C TYR A 809 -37.49 12.67 6.19
#